data_AF-B4MSP1-F1
#
_entry.id   AF-B4MSP1-F1
#
_cell.length_a   1.000
_cell.length_b   1.000
_cell.length_c   1.000
_cell.angle_alpha   90.00
_cell.angle_beta   90.00
_cell.angle_gamma   90.00
#
_symmetry.space_group_name_H-M   'P 1'
#
loop_
_entity.id
_entity.type
_entity.pdbx_description
1 polymer ?
#
loop_
_entity_poly.entity_id
_entity_poly.type
_entity_poly.pdbx_seq_one_letter_code
_entity_poly.pdbx_strand_id
1 'polypeptide(L)'
;MVDIALGNATIGSDVAHLNLRIAELEQLNSQLNASLEELDAQHDQAMQDVLQHKGQLQGQLQEMKQLQADRMVAHELAMARLQKQVDEQQNDAANMAEEKEHLVKRVEMQEAELKRSVMELAEMQELLEKRGQDNSELIERVRLADAEREKLIKEVDELKQMKEKKNSESSSNSSSMGGKHSEDEFIVVRQGGSPDPDTGDTEADTEATLPPSKEKLRDKLVSLESRIAELSLENGKLQDAQLEKQLSTSLLSEQLSELETRLRISEGEKEQLQLELQCKLQQLTLQNQELKLNAEAEQETHAHDLEQQLGALRSENRDLRQELESNIAQAKFRQAIAEEKQEVTDLDEADNDSDHAPFDLEKLRHLLQAELEGHLEVDSEPQQTLERAYRALTERWARLDATEQRLVELQDQQLITEHEKKTIEADISQYILQCDELMKNNELLLNELDKYKRNKLETIEEHHEETIVQLEAQLDEARHRLEGEKERYRLAQDNLQEQHKSQLDALQSQLLAFDQKDEEQSSSKELDNLKEQLERQSVEISELTTQLRDHKVQSQQQTEQLNHLRTQLNEKLAAEQNVIKLLEEKSQQLKAHLDRLDEKESQLEKVNLAMVELESTWTSKHSQTEELANKYKSQLDALHNELPDQISQLTKQLEAKQQQLHHLQEQLDLKSSEDQTQQLQSTIEVLSQEKAELIKVLQQKHSENTQYYAEIQRLLPFEKQLMELVREREKLNDQIAFLKEKSDILTTNLLTEQTNQRLLQQQQLEAQEQQATVQKDLERLREHLLKVEELHTQETVELQRDLEESKSIQAALQQEVSKSSTAYTSASIRANQQAETLQAQHALLQQQRDELLAKLSACEDRELKQLAALTNLQCALEQFQNDKEHDIELATQRIRKEMQLQLDKQGAIQMEVAGLQQQLAEANQGLRAAARLSDQLELGQQTIAVLRDEVESLKEANAKLEQSLSSSESSQSDKIDKSLIKSLLIGYVVSGHAGDKQQVLRMISSVLDFNAQESDKVGLNKPQSSWLGSILGGVGSTSGATTGSSNQGQNDNLVQAFVQFLEQESQPQVSVQSRPTLLSIAGQVTDGATGTSASASSSAAMPAVVASAAAPAPPAANSQSHPSDQTPSNAPQSMLLSSNEFAPTRNSSSILKDILSDS
;
A
#
# COMPACT_ATOMS: atom_id res chain seq x y z
N MET A 1 46.30 52.82 130.88
CA MET A 1 45.82 53.88 129.96
C MET A 1 46.71 53.92 128.72
N VAL A 2 46.81 52.76 128.07
CA VAL A 2 47.57 52.41 126.86
C VAL A 2 46.73 51.29 126.19
N ASP A 3 47.04 50.87 124.97
CA ASP A 3 46.47 49.69 124.29
C ASP A 3 44.99 49.77 123.86
N ILE A 4 44.66 50.82 123.09
CA ILE A 4 43.48 50.82 122.18
C ILE A 4 43.88 51.20 120.74
N ALA A 5 44.95 51.98 120.54
CA ALA A 5 45.30 52.57 119.24
C ALA A 5 45.85 51.59 118.16
N LEU A 6 46.25 50.37 118.54
CA LEU A 6 46.90 49.41 117.63
C LEU A 6 45.94 48.43 116.92
N GLY A 7 44.67 48.35 117.32
CA GLY A 7 43.71 47.42 116.70
C GLY A 7 43.23 47.83 115.31
N ASN A 8 43.05 49.13 115.05
CA ASN A 8 42.35 49.61 113.85
C ASN A 8 43.15 49.48 112.54
N ALA A 9 44.48 49.31 112.61
CA ALA A 9 45.32 49.24 111.41
C ALA A 9 45.25 47.86 110.73
N THR A 10 45.35 46.77 111.50
CA THR A 10 45.23 45.39 110.99
C THR A 10 43.79 45.05 110.63
N ILE A 11 42.81 45.47 111.45
CA ILE A 11 41.39 45.33 111.09
C ILE A 11 41.11 46.05 109.74
N GLY A 12 41.78 47.17 109.47
CA GLY A 12 41.70 47.88 108.19
C GLY A 12 42.23 47.08 107.00
N SER A 13 43.40 46.43 107.11
CA SER A 13 43.95 45.58 106.02
C SER A 13 43.11 44.33 105.80
N ASP A 14 42.65 43.70 106.88
CA ASP A 14 41.93 42.44 106.81
C ASP A 14 40.52 42.64 106.24
N VAL A 15 39.85 43.75 106.61
CA VAL A 15 38.58 44.17 105.97
C VAL A 15 38.80 44.55 104.50
N ALA A 16 39.92 45.19 104.14
CA ALA A 16 40.22 45.48 102.73
C ALA A 16 40.42 44.20 101.90
N HIS A 17 41.16 43.22 102.42
CA HIS A 17 41.32 41.91 101.77
C HIS A 17 40.01 41.12 101.70
N LEU A 18 39.18 41.14 102.75
CA LEU A 18 37.86 40.52 102.74
C LEU A 18 36.94 41.18 101.71
N ASN A 19 36.90 42.51 101.63
CA ASN A 19 36.11 43.23 100.63
C ASN A 19 36.59 42.95 99.20
N LEU A 20 37.90 42.86 98.97
CA LEU A 20 38.46 42.50 97.66
C LEU A 20 38.13 41.05 97.29
N ARG A 21 38.16 40.12 98.26
CA ARG A 21 37.75 38.72 98.04
C ARG A 21 36.24 38.58 97.85
N ILE A 22 35.43 39.43 98.48
CA ILE A 22 33.98 39.52 98.22
C ILE A 22 33.75 40.01 96.79
N ALA A 23 34.44 41.06 96.34
CA ALA A 23 34.35 41.54 94.96
C ALA A 23 34.79 40.50 93.92
N GLU A 24 35.86 39.74 94.19
CA GLU A 24 36.26 38.58 93.36
C GLU A 24 35.17 37.50 93.30
N LEU A 25 34.54 37.19 94.43
CA LEU A 25 33.46 36.19 94.51
C LEU A 25 32.17 36.69 93.84
N GLU A 26 31.84 37.97 93.95
CA GLU A 26 30.72 38.61 93.25
C GLU A 26 30.95 38.65 91.74
N GLN A 27 32.19 38.91 91.29
CA GLN A 27 32.57 38.83 89.88
C GLN A 27 32.51 37.39 89.35
N LEU A 28 32.96 36.40 90.13
CA LEU A 28 32.84 35.00 89.75
C LEU A 28 31.37 34.53 89.73
N ASN A 29 30.52 35.02 90.65
CA ASN A 29 29.09 34.74 90.62
C ASN A 29 28.39 35.39 89.43
N SER A 30 28.77 36.61 89.03
CA SER A 30 28.19 37.25 87.85
C SER A 30 28.63 36.57 86.54
N GLN A 31 29.89 36.10 86.47
CA GLN A 31 30.37 35.26 85.37
C GLN A 31 29.66 33.89 85.33
N LEU A 32 29.46 33.25 86.48
CA LEU A 32 28.72 31.99 86.57
C LEU A 32 27.26 32.17 86.12
N ASN A 33 26.58 33.20 86.64
CA ASN A 33 25.20 33.51 86.25
C ASN A 33 25.10 33.83 84.75
N ALA A 34 26.02 34.61 84.18
CA ALA A 34 26.05 34.87 82.74
C ALA A 34 26.27 33.59 81.91
N SER A 35 27.13 32.66 82.37
CA SER A 35 27.32 31.37 81.71
C SER A 35 26.12 30.42 81.83
N LEU A 36 25.31 30.55 82.89
CA LEU A 36 24.05 29.83 83.05
C LEU A 36 22.96 30.44 82.15
N GLU A 37 22.85 31.77 82.11
CA GLU A 37 21.92 32.48 81.23
C GLU A 37 22.23 32.23 79.74
N GLU A 38 23.51 32.12 79.36
CA GLU A 38 23.93 31.68 78.03
C GLU A 38 23.59 30.20 77.76
N LEU A 39 23.77 29.31 78.73
CA LEU A 39 23.44 27.88 78.60
C LEU A 39 21.93 27.61 78.51
N ASP A 40 21.12 28.38 79.27
CA ASP A 40 19.67 28.34 79.21
C ASP A 40 19.17 28.90 77.86
N ALA A 41 19.75 30.01 77.37
CA ALA A 41 19.45 30.54 76.04
C ALA A 41 19.81 29.55 74.91
N GLN A 42 20.93 28.82 75.04
CA GLN A 42 21.30 27.74 74.11
C GLN A 42 20.32 26.55 74.19
N HIS A 43 19.79 26.23 75.39
CA HIS A 43 18.74 25.21 75.55
C HIS A 43 17.40 25.62 74.93
N ASP A 44 16.96 26.85 75.14
CA ASP A 44 15.72 27.38 74.55
C ASP A 44 15.82 27.43 73.02
N GLN A 45 16.97 27.88 72.48
CA GLN A 45 17.26 27.85 71.03
C GLN A 45 17.16 26.41 70.48
N ALA A 46 17.84 25.44 71.11
CA ALA A 46 17.80 24.04 70.70
C ALA A 46 16.40 23.42 70.84
N MET A 47 15.64 23.79 71.88
CA MET A 47 14.26 23.33 72.06
C MET A 47 13.33 23.90 70.98
N GLN A 48 13.53 25.16 70.59
CA GLN A 48 12.78 25.82 69.53
C GLN A 48 13.08 25.20 68.15
N ASP A 49 14.35 24.89 67.86
CA ASP A 49 14.75 24.18 66.63
C ASP A 49 14.15 22.75 66.59
N VAL A 50 14.15 22.02 67.71
CA VAL A 50 13.50 20.70 67.83
C VAL A 50 11.98 20.79 67.65
N LEU A 51 11.33 21.84 68.17
CA LEU A 51 9.90 22.09 67.94
C LEU A 51 9.61 22.45 66.47
N GLN A 52 10.47 23.21 65.82
CA GLN A 52 10.36 23.55 64.40
C GLN A 52 10.53 22.31 63.51
N HIS A 53 11.54 21.47 63.76
CA HIS A 53 11.71 20.20 63.06
C HIS A 53 10.57 19.22 63.31
N LYS A 54 10.04 19.15 64.54
CA LYS A 54 8.82 18.39 64.85
C LYS A 54 7.62 18.89 64.04
N GLY A 55 7.47 20.22 63.91
CA GLY A 55 6.43 20.83 63.07
C GLY A 55 6.58 20.48 61.59
N GLN A 56 7.81 20.54 61.05
CA GLN A 56 8.13 20.16 59.67
C GLN A 56 7.82 18.67 59.41
N LEU A 57 8.28 17.77 60.28
CA LEU A 57 8.02 16.33 60.19
C LEU A 57 6.53 16.00 60.33
N GLN A 58 5.79 16.71 61.20
CA GLN A 58 4.34 16.54 61.33
C GLN A 58 3.60 17.03 60.08
N GLY A 59 4.06 18.11 59.45
CA GLY A 59 3.56 18.59 58.15
C GLY A 59 3.80 17.56 57.03
N GLN A 60 5.04 17.10 56.86
CA GLN A 60 5.40 16.07 55.87
C GLN A 60 4.63 14.76 56.08
N LEU A 61 4.41 14.35 57.34
CA LEU A 61 3.64 13.15 57.66
C LEU A 61 2.13 13.33 57.39
N GLN A 62 1.61 14.55 57.45
CA GLN A 62 0.24 14.87 57.06
C GLN A 62 0.10 14.94 55.53
N GLU A 63 1.06 15.55 54.83
CA GLU A 63 1.14 15.61 53.37
C GLU A 63 1.26 14.21 52.74
N MET A 64 2.15 13.36 53.27
CA MET A 64 2.29 11.96 52.85
C MET A 64 0.99 11.15 53.07
N LYS A 65 0.24 11.40 54.15
CA LYS A 65 -1.07 10.78 54.37
C LYS A 65 -2.12 11.27 53.38
N GLN A 66 -2.09 12.55 53.03
CA GLN A 66 -2.99 13.13 52.04
C GLN A 66 -2.70 12.55 50.64
N LEU A 67 -1.43 12.53 50.22
CA LEU A 67 -0.99 11.88 48.98
C LEU A 67 -1.32 10.38 48.93
N GLN A 68 -1.28 9.68 50.07
CA GLN A 68 -1.71 8.28 50.16
C GLN A 68 -3.23 8.14 50.00
N ALA A 69 -4.03 9.01 50.62
CA ALA A 69 -5.48 9.03 50.46
C ALA A 69 -5.90 9.36 49.02
N ASP A 70 -5.30 10.41 48.44
CA ASP A 70 -5.55 10.83 47.05
C ASP A 70 -5.16 9.71 46.06
N ARG A 71 -4.08 8.96 46.32
CA ARG A 71 -3.72 7.76 45.54
C ARG A 71 -4.72 6.62 45.69
N MET A 72 -5.30 6.38 46.87
CA MET A 72 -6.35 5.37 47.02
C MET A 72 -7.62 5.79 46.29
N VAL A 73 -8.07 7.04 46.41
CA VAL A 73 -9.24 7.56 45.69
C VAL A 73 -9.03 7.50 44.16
N ALA A 74 -7.83 7.84 43.68
CA ALA A 74 -7.48 7.70 42.26
C ALA A 74 -7.49 6.23 41.80
N HIS A 75 -7.02 5.29 42.63
CA HIS A 75 -7.05 3.86 42.34
C HIS A 75 -8.49 3.30 42.34
N GLU A 76 -9.30 3.63 43.34
CA GLU A 76 -10.73 3.25 43.42
C GLU A 76 -11.51 3.78 42.20
N LEU A 77 -11.25 5.03 41.80
CA LEU A 77 -11.88 5.64 40.63
C LEU A 77 -11.38 5.03 39.30
N ALA A 78 -10.12 4.59 39.23
CA ALA A 78 -9.60 3.80 38.10
C ALA A 78 -10.23 2.40 38.04
N MET A 79 -10.38 1.71 39.17
CA MET A 79 -11.09 0.43 39.25
C MET A 79 -12.56 0.57 38.85
N ALA A 80 -13.25 1.62 39.30
CA ALA A 80 -14.64 1.88 38.93
C ALA A 80 -14.80 2.17 37.41
N ARG A 81 -13.82 2.85 36.79
CA ARG A 81 -13.78 3.03 35.33
C ARG A 81 -13.56 1.73 34.58
N LEU A 82 -12.63 0.89 35.03
CA LEU A 82 -12.36 -0.42 34.42
C LEU A 82 -13.54 -1.36 34.57
N GLN A 83 -14.20 -1.39 35.74
CA GLN A 83 -15.45 -2.16 35.93
C GLN A 83 -16.53 -1.69 34.95
N LYS A 84 -16.78 -0.38 34.87
CA LYS A 84 -17.77 0.17 33.92
C LYS A 84 -17.43 -0.18 32.47
N GLN A 85 -16.15 -0.16 32.08
CA GLN A 85 -15.73 -0.54 30.74
C GLN A 85 -15.93 -2.03 30.46
N VAL A 86 -15.75 -2.90 31.46
CA VAL A 86 -16.07 -4.34 31.37
C VAL A 86 -17.59 -4.56 31.28
N ASP A 87 -18.38 -3.82 32.06
CA ASP A 87 -19.84 -3.89 32.01
C ASP A 87 -20.39 -3.41 30.65
N GLU A 88 -19.80 -2.36 30.07
CA GLU A 88 -20.11 -1.88 28.72
C GLU A 88 -19.75 -2.93 27.66
N GLN A 89 -18.53 -3.50 27.71
CA GLN A 89 -18.13 -4.58 26.79
C GLN A 89 -19.00 -5.85 26.90
N GLN A 90 -19.52 -6.16 28.09
CA GLN A 90 -20.46 -7.29 28.26
C GLN A 90 -21.83 -7.00 27.65
N ASN A 91 -22.34 -5.76 27.78
CA ASN A 91 -23.59 -5.36 27.13
C ASN A 91 -23.44 -5.32 25.60
N ASP A 92 -22.33 -4.78 25.07
CA ASP A 92 -22.05 -4.79 23.64
C ASP A 92 -21.94 -6.23 23.09
N ALA A 93 -21.27 -7.13 23.82
CA ALA A 93 -21.20 -8.55 23.45
C ALA A 93 -22.56 -9.25 23.49
N ALA A 94 -23.46 -8.87 24.41
CA ALA A 94 -24.83 -9.38 24.45
C ALA A 94 -25.67 -8.87 23.27
N ASN A 95 -25.62 -7.56 22.98
CA ASN A 95 -26.30 -6.95 21.82
C ASN A 95 -25.85 -7.61 20.50
N MET A 96 -24.54 -7.79 20.31
CA MET A 96 -23.97 -8.47 19.14
C MET A 96 -24.39 -9.95 19.04
N ALA A 97 -24.68 -10.62 20.17
CA ALA A 97 -25.19 -11.98 20.18
C ALA A 97 -26.68 -12.03 19.78
N GLU A 98 -27.50 -11.10 20.26
CA GLU A 98 -28.91 -10.96 19.86
C GLU A 98 -29.03 -10.59 18.37
N GLU A 99 -28.24 -9.64 17.87
CA GLU A 99 -28.17 -9.29 16.44
C GLU A 99 -27.76 -10.50 15.59
N LYS A 100 -26.79 -11.30 16.05
CA LYS A 100 -26.39 -12.54 15.37
C LYS A 100 -27.52 -13.57 15.35
N GLU A 101 -28.28 -13.74 16.43
CA GLU A 101 -29.44 -14.62 16.47
C GLU A 101 -30.56 -14.13 15.53
N HIS A 102 -30.78 -12.81 15.45
CA HIS A 102 -31.71 -12.20 14.49
C HIS A 102 -31.25 -12.34 13.02
N LEU A 103 -29.96 -12.35 12.74
CA LEU A 103 -29.41 -12.64 11.41
C LEU A 103 -29.57 -14.11 11.05
N VAL A 104 -29.26 -15.04 11.96
CA VAL A 104 -29.44 -16.49 11.74
C VAL A 104 -30.91 -16.81 11.41
N LYS A 105 -31.87 -16.32 12.21
CA LYS A 105 -33.31 -16.52 11.94
C LYS A 105 -33.77 -15.95 10.60
N ARG A 106 -33.11 -14.90 10.10
CA ARG A 106 -33.41 -14.29 8.79
C ARG A 106 -32.87 -15.15 7.65
N VAL A 107 -31.67 -15.72 7.80
CA VAL A 107 -31.10 -16.68 6.85
C VAL A 107 -31.93 -17.97 6.82
N GLU A 108 -32.35 -18.51 7.97
CA GLU A 108 -33.25 -19.68 8.05
C GLU A 108 -34.59 -19.41 7.36
N MET A 109 -35.15 -18.20 7.50
CA MET A 109 -36.38 -17.78 6.82
C MET A 109 -36.19 -17.71 5.29
N GLN A 110 -35.10 -17.10 4.83
CA GLN A 110 -34.76 -17.04 3.39
C GLN A 110 -34.47 -18.42 2.81
N GLU A 111 -33.83 -19.32 3.57
CA GLU A 111 -33.60 -20.71 3.16
C GLU A 111 -34.93 -21.49 3.03
N ALA A 112 -35.89 -21.24 3.92
CA ALA A 112 -37.23 -21.82 3.86
C ALA A 112 -38.04 -21.28 2.66
N GLU A 113 -37.96 -19.98 2.37
CA GLU A 113 -38.58 -19.35 1.20
C GLU A 113 -37.96 -19.85 -0.12
N LEU A 114 -36.62 -19.99 -0.17
CA LEU A 114 -35.93 -20.57 -1.33
C LEU A 114 -36.36 -22.03 -1.55
N LYS A 115 -36.33 -22.87 -0.51
CA LYS A 115 -36.83 -24.27 -0.60
C LYS A 115 -38.27 -24.33 -1.11
N ARG A 116 -39.13 -23.42 -0.65
CA ARG A 116 -40.51 -23.30 -1.13
C ARG A 116 -40.59 -22.91 -2.60
N SER A 117 -39.86 -21.90 -3.04
CA SER A 117 -39.84 -21.51 -4.47
C SER A 117 -39.28 -22.61 -5.38
N VAL A 118 -38.32 -23.41 -4.90
CA VAL A 118 -37.77 -24.57 -5.63
C VAL A 118 -38.82 -25.69 -5.73
N MET A 119 -39.63 -25.91 -4.69
CA MET A 119 -40.78 -26.82 -4.77
C MET A 119 -41.86 -26.32 -5.74
N GLU A 120 -42.22 -25.03 -5.67
CA GLU A 120 -43.24 -24.43 -6.55
C GLU A 120 -42.77 -24.41 -8.03
N LEU A 121 -41.45 -24.27 -8.29
CA LEU A 121 -40.85 -24.45 -9.62
C LEU A 121 -40.84 -25.93 -10.07
N ALA A 122 -40.57 -26.89 -9.17
CA ALA A 122 -40.61 -28.31 -9.50
C ALA A 122 -42.05 -28.79 -9.82
N GLU A 123 -43.05 -28.31 -9.08
CA GLU A 123 -44.47 -28.53 -9.40
C GLU A 123 -44.85 -27.89 -10.75
N MET A 124 -44.34 -26.69 -11.05
CA MET A 124 -44.54 -26.05 -12.35
C MET A 124 -43.90 -26.86 -13.49
N GLN A 125 -42.70 -27.41 -13.28
CA GLN A 125 -42.04 -28.27 -14.26
C GLN A 125 -42.83 -29.57 -14.48
N GLU A 126 -43.31 -30.23 -13.42
CA GLU A 126 -44.14 -31.43 -13.55
C GLU A 126 -45.46 -31.14 -14.32
N LEU A 127 -46.05 -29.95 -14.14
CA LEU A 127 -47.21 -29.50 -14.90
C LEU A 127 -46.88 -29.19 -16.37
N LEU A 128 -45.68 -28.70 -16.68
CA LEU A 128 -45.21 -28.50 -18.06
C LEU A 128 -44.90 -29.83 -18.74
N GLU A 129 -44.31 -30.80 -18.03
CA GLU A 129 -44.08 -32.16 -18.53
C GLU A 129 -45.40 -32.90 -18.79
N LYS A 130 -46.38 -32.80 -17.88
CA LYS A 130 -47.74 -33.31 -18.08
C LYS A 130 -48.41 -32.67 -19.30
N ARG A 131 -48.34 -31.34 -19.44
CA ARG A 131 -48.86 -30.63 -20.64
C ARG A 131 -48.14 -31.07 -21.92
N GLY A 132 -46.84 -31.36 -21.85
CA GLY A 132 -46.05 -31.91 -22.95
C GLY A 132 -46.52 -33.32 -23.36
N GLN A 133 -46.83 -34.16 -22.38
CA GLN A 133 -47.41 -35.49 -22.59
C GLN A 133 -48.84 -35.41 -23.17
N ASP A 134 -49.72 -34.58 -22.59
CA ASP A 134 -51.07 -34.35 -23.13
C ASP A 134 -51.03 -33.88 -24.59
N ASN A 135 -50.11 -32.96 -24.91
CA ASN A 135 -49.94 -32.43 -26.25
C ASN A 135 -49.33 -33.47 -27.22
N SER A 136 -48.43 -34.35 -26.76
CA SER A 136 -47.92 -35.45 -27.58
C SER A 136 -48.99 -36.51 -27.85
N GLU A 137 -49.83 -36.85 -26.88
CA GLU A 137 -51.00 -37.71 -27.10
C GLU A 137 -52.02 -37.05 -28.05
N LEU A 138 -52.22 -35.73 -27.98
CA LEU A 138 -53.05 -34.99 -28.93
C LEU A 138 -52.49 -35.07 -30.35
N ILE A 139 -51.18 -34.91 -30.52
CA ILE A 139 -50.49 -35.08 -31.81
C ILE A 139 -50.63 -36.52 -32.33
N GLU A 140 -50.52 -37.54 -31.48
CA GLU A 140 -50.76 -38.93 -31.89
C GLU A 140 -52.23 -39.18 -32.26
N ARG A 141 -53.20 -38.66 -31.50
CA ARG A 141 -54.64 -38.75 -31.81
C ARG A 141 -54.98 -38.06 -33.15
N VAL A 142 -54.41 -36.89 -33.41
CA VAL A 142 -54.55 -36.19 -34.70
C VAL A 142 -53.92 -37.02 -35.83
N ARG A 143 -52.71 -37.55 -35.62
CA ARG A 143 -52.01 -38.39 -36.61
C ARG A 143 -52.77 -39.69 -36.93
N LEU A 144 -53.43 -40.29 -35.93
CA LEU A 144 -54.31 -41.45 -36.11
C LEU A 144 -55.58 -41.04 -36.88
N ALA A 145 -56.20 -39.91 -36.55
CA ALA A 145 -57.38 -39.40 -37.24
C ALA A 145 -57.09 -39.05 -38.71
N ASP A 146 -55.95 -38.44 -39.02
CA ASP A 146 -55.54 -38.20 -40.42
C ASP A 146 -55.16 -39.50 -41.15
N ALA A 147 -54.60 -40.50 -40.46
CA ALA A 147 -54.38 -41.83 -41.04
C ALA A 147 -55.69 -42.60 -41.31
N GLU A 148 -56.73 -42.40 -40.50
CA GLU A 148 -58.08 -42.92 -40.77
C GLU A 148 -58.77 -42.14 -41.89
N ARG A 149 -58.62 -40.82 -41.92
CA ARG A 149 -59.08 -39.96 -43.02
C ARG A 149 -58.42 -40.33 -44.36
N GLU A 150 -57.13 -40.65 -44.38
CA GLU A 150 -56.46 -41.19 -45.57
C GLU A 150 -57.05 -42.53 -46.02
N LYS A 151 -57.35 -43.45 -45.09
CA LYS A 151 -58.01 -44.73 -45.42
C LYS A 151 -59.39 -44.49 -46.01
N LEU A 152 -60.19 -43.62 -45.40
CA LEU A 152 -61.52 -43.24 -45.90
C LEU A 152 -61.47 -42.55 -47.26
N ILE A 153 -60.45 -41.72 -47.53
CA ILE A 153 -60.21 -41.14 -48.86
C ILE A 153 -59.89 -42.24 -49.88
N LYS A 154 -59.02 -43.20 -49.53
CA LYS A 154 -58.66 -44.34 -50.39
C LYS A 154 -59.88 -45.24 -50.66
N GLU A 155 -60.67 -45.57 -49.65
CA GLU A 155 -61.94 -46.30 -49.80
C GLU A 155 -62.96 -45.53 -50.67
N VAL A 156 -63.08 -44.22 -50.49
CA VAL A 156 -63.94 -43.36 -51.32
C VAL A 156 -63.46 -43.31 -52.76
N ASP A 157 -62.16 -43.28 -53.02
CA ASP A 157 -61.60 -43.27 -54.38
C ASP A 157 -61.66 -44.66 -55.04
N GLU A 158 -61.52 -45.75 -54.29
CA GLU A 158 -61.83 -47.10 -54.76
C GLU A 158 -63.33 -47.25 -55.10
N LEU A 159 -64.22 -46.71 -54.26
CA LEU A 159 -65.66 -46.67 -54.54
C LEU A 159 -66.01 -45.79 -55.74
N LYS A 160 -65.30 -44.67 -55.95
CA LYS A 160 -65.40 -43.88 -57.20
C LYS A 160 -64.97 -44.72 -58.40
N GLN A 161 -63.82 -45.40 -58.36
CA GLN A 161 -63.37 -46.26 -59.45
C GLN A 161 -64.32 -47.44 -59.72
N MET A 162 -64.96 -48.02 -58.68
CA MET A 162 -65.99 -49.04 -58.85
C MET A 162 -67.30 -48.47 -59.43
N LYS A 163 -67.63 -47.21 -59.15
CA LYS A 163 -68.80 -46.51 -59.71
C LYS A 163 -68.55 -46.08 -61.15
N GLU A 164 -67.36 -45.56 -61.46
CA GLU A 164 -66.94 -45.15 -62.80
C GLU A 164 -66.89 -46.36 -63.77
N LYS A 165 -66.44 -47.53 -63.28
CA LYS A 165 -66.56 -48.82 -63.97
C LYS A 165 -67.98 -49.40 -64.06
N LYS A 166 -69.01 -48.69 -63.58
CA LYS A 166 -70.43 -49.09 -63.61
C LYS A 166 -71.39 -48.06 -64.19
N ASN A 167 -70.91 -46.86 -64.58
CA ASN A 167 -71.76 -45.76 -65.04
C ASN A 167 -71.52 -45.34 -66.50
N SER A 168 -70.73 -46.10 -67.26
CA SER A 168 -70.41 -45.85 -68.67
C SER A 168 -71.45 -46.38 -69.68
N GLU A 169 -72.74 -46.32 -69.34
CA GLU A 169 -73.87 -46.62 -70.23
C GLU A 169 -75.09 -45.74 -69.91
N SER A 170 -75.61 -45.00 -70.91
CA SER A 170 -76.83 -44.15 -70.84
C SER A 170 -76.75 -42.92 -69.90
N SER A 171 -77.50 -41.81 -70.09
CA SER A 171 -78.19 -41.25 -71.27
C SER A 171 -78.45 -39.75 -70.99
N SER A 172 -78.63 -38.95 -72.04
CA SER A 172 -78.99 -37.53 -71.98
C SER A 172 -80.35 -37.25 -71.33
N ASN A 173 -80.45 -36.19 -70.48
CA ASN A 173 -81.39 -35.07 -70.71
C ASN A 173 -81.27 -33.89 -69.72
N SER A 174 -82.04 -32.85 -70.02
CA SER A 174 -81.89 -31.44 -69.66
C SER A 174 -82.51 -30.93 -68.33
N SER A 175 -81.89 -29.86 -67.82
CA SER A 175 -82.50 -28.59 -67.36
C SER A 175 -83.26 -28.43 -66.02
N SER A 176 -82.82 -27.38 -65.31
CA SER A 176 -83.61 -26.35 -64.58
C SER A 176 -83.91 -26.51 -63.08
N MET A 177 -83.98 -25.34 -62.43
CA MET A 177 -84.24 -25.05 -61.01
C MET A 177 -83.19 -25.60 -60.02
N GLY A 178 -82.93 -24.96 -58.87
CA GLY A 178 -83.41 -23.67 -58.36
C GLY A 178 -83.38 -23.66 -56.83
N GLY A 179 -82.69 -22.70 -56.21
CA GLY A 179 -82.57 -22.62 -54.74
C GLY A 179 -81.45 -21.71 -54.26
N LYS A 180 -81.77 -20.42 -54.05
CA LYS A 180 -81.08 -19.60 -53.05
C LYS A 180 -81.91 -19.70 -51.77
N HIS A 181 -81.27 -19.80 -50.61
CA HIS A 181 -81.92 -19.60 -49.33
C HIS A 181 -81.27 -18.43 -48.58
N SER A 182 -82.13 -17.55 -48.09
CA SER A 182 -81.88 -16.40 -47.21
C SER A 182 -82.60 -16.65 -45.88
N GLU A 183 -82.82 -15.60 -45.07
CA GLU A 183 -83.52 -15.63 -43.76
C GLU A 183 -82.64 -16.25 -42.65
N ASP A 184 -82.22 -15.56 -41.59
CA ASP A 184 -82.54 -14.21 -41.08
C ASP A 184 -83.98 -14.00 -40.54
N GLU A 185 -84.11 -13.15 -39.51
CA GLU A 185 -85.30 -12.90 -38.66
C GLU A 185 -85.90 -14.09 -37.87
N PHE A 186 -85.70 -14.09 -36.53
CA PHE A 186 -86.65 -14.74 -35.61
C PHE A 186 -86.70 -14.06 -34.21
N ILE A 187 -87.18 -12.81 -34.14
CA ILE A 187 -87.65 -12.19 -32.89
C ILE A 187 -89.11 -11.77 -33.06
N VAL A 188 -90.04 -12.56 -32.53
CA VAL A 188 -91.48 -12.30 -32.60
C VAL A 188 -91.99 -11.83 -31.24
N VAL A 189 -92.46 -10.59 -31.19
CA VAL A 189 -93.14 -10.02 -30.01
C VAL A 189 -94.46 -10.75 -29.74
N ARG A 190 -94.70 -11.11 -28.47
CA ARG A 190 -96.05 -11.37 -27.95
C ARG A 190 -96.28 -10.65 -26.63
N GLN A 191 -97.53 -10.24 -26.43
CA GLN A 191 -97.97 -9.28 -25.42
C GLN A 191 -99.00 -9.92 -24.49
N GLY A 192 -98.94 -9.61 -23.18
CA GLY A 192 -100.04 -9.82 -22.24
C GLY A 192 -99.65 -10.20 -20.81
N GLY A 193 -100.32 -9.61 -19.82
CA GLY A 193 -100.34 -10.08 -18.42
C GLY A 193 -99.65 -9.17 -17.39
N SER A 194 -100.42 -8.26 -16.79
CA SER A 194 -100.14 -7.56 -15.51
C SER A 194 -100.56 -8.45 -14.31
N PRO A 195 -100.46 -8.05 -13.00
CA PRO A 195 -100.08 -6.73 -12.45
C PRO A 195 -99.15 -6.69 -11.20
N ASP A 196 -98.45 -5.55 -11.05
CA ASP A 196 -98.44 -4.54 -9.95
C ASP A 196 -99.00 -4.91 -8.55
N PRO A 197 -98.42 -4.40 -7.43
CA PRO A 197 -98.44 -2.96 -7.07
C PRO A 197 -97.02 -2.37 -6.80
N ASP A 198 -96.79 -1.07 -6.50
CA ASP A 198 -97.67 -0.05 -5.86
C ASP A 198 -97.27 1.42 -6.18
N THR A 199 -98.20 2.36 -5.94
CA THR A 199 -98.09 3.86 -5.95
C THR A 199 -97.66 4.58 -7.25
N GLY A 200 -98.25 5.73 -7.63
CA GLY A 200 -99.40 6.46 -7.05
C GLY A 200 -99.68 7.80 -7.76
N ASP A 201 -100.93 8.30 -7.61
CA ASP A 201 -101.47 9.62 -8.00
C ASP A 201 -101.40 10.03 -9.51
N THR A 202 -102.39 10.74 -10.10
CA THR A 202 -103.25 11.79 -9.51
C THR A 202 -104.63 11.93 -10.23
N GLU A 203 -105.54 12.66 -9.58
CA GLU A 203 -106.76 13.35 -10.08
C GLU A 203 -108.09 12.59 -10.31
N ALA A 204 -109.11 13.10 -9.57
CA ALA A 204 -110.55 13.20 -9.84
C ALA A 204 -111.39 11.99 -10.30
N ASP A 205 -112.35 11.57 -9.45
CA ASP A 205 -113.78 11.76 -9.79
C ASP A 205 -114.76 11.75 -8.58
N THR A 206 -116.05 11.98 -8.87
CA THR A 206 -117.17 12.39 -7.98
C THR A 206 -117.67 11.46 -6.85
N GLU A 207 -117.79 12.04 -5.65
CA GLU A 207 -118.99 12.13 -4.76
C GLU A 207 -120.02 10.96 -4.67
N ALA A 208 -120.10 10.28 -3.51
CA ALA A 208 -121.27 9.47 -3.10
C ALA A 208 -121.46 9.25 -1.56
N THR A 209 -122.46 9.93 -0.98
CA THR A 209 -123.34 9.52 0.17
C THR A 209 -122.79 8.97 1.53
N LEU A 210 -122.90 9.83 2.57
CA LEU A 210 -123.36 9.59 3.97
C LEU A 210 -122.49 8.79 5.01
N PRO A 211 -122.17 9.38 6.19
CA PRO A 211 -121.35 8.76 7.24
C PRO A 211 -122.07 8.33 8.56
N PRO A 212 -121.48 7.39 9.35
CA PRO A 212 -121.92 7.03 10.71
C PRO A 212 -121.27 7.88 11.84
N SER A 213 -121.63 7.61 13.10
CA SER A 213 -121.56 8.58 14.22
C SER A 213 -120.23 8.70 15.02
N LYS A 214 -120.15 9.82 15.74
CA LYS A 214 -118.94 10.51 16.27
C LYS A 214 -118.10 9.78 17.33
N GLU A 215 -118.66 8.82 18.07
CA GLU A 215 -118.00 8.24 19.25
C GLU A 215 -116.88 7.27 18.86
N LYS A 216 -117.15 6.36 17.92
CA LYS A 216 -116.16 5.43 17.33
C LYS A 216 -115.00 6.12 16.62
N LEU A 217 -115.09 7.43 16.35
CA LEU A 217 -113.98 8.21 15.80
C LEU A 217 -112.94 8.57 16.87
N ARG A 218 -113.33 8.68 18.15
CA ARG A 218 -112.40 9.02 19.25
C ARG A 218 -111.55 7.82 19.66
N ASP A 219 -112.16 6.66 19.85
CA ASP A 219 -111.41 5.44 20.18
C ASP A 219 -110.45 5.05 19.05
N LYS A 220 -110.89 5.26 17.80
CA LYS A 220 -110.02 5.15 16.62
C LYS A 220 -108.90 6.19 16.62
N LEU A 221 -109.16 7.45 16.98
CA LEU A 221 -108.12 8.49 17.06
C LEU A 221 -107.04 8.10 18.06
N VAL A 222 -107.41 7.72 19.29
CA VAL A 222 -106.44 7.31 20.33
C VAL A 222 -105.69 6.03 19.93
N SER A 223 -106.37 5.06 19.31
CA SER A 223 -105.73 3.86 18.78
C SER A 223 -104.76 4.17 17.63
N LEU A 224 -105.05 5.18 16.80
CA LEU A 224 -104.17 5.64 15.72
C LEU A 224 -103.00 6.45 16.28
N GLU A 225 -103.21 7.33 17.26
CA GLU A 225 -102.15 8.08 17.95
C GLU A 225 -101.15 7.14 18.63
N SER A 226 -101.64 6.10 19.33
CA SER A 226 -100.79 5.05 19.91
C SER A 226 -100.01 4.29 18.83
N ARG A 227 -100.66 3.94 17.70
CA ARG A 227 -99.99 3.22 16.60
C ARG A 227 -98.99 4.10 15.84
N ILE A 228 -99.24 5.40 15.73
CA ILE A 228 -98.31 6.39 15.18
C ILE A 228 -97.08 6.53 16.09
N ALA A 229 -97.27 6.54 17.41
CA ALA A 229 -96.16 6.57 18.36
C ALA A 229 -95.29 5.30 18.29
N GLU A 230 -95.92 4.11 18.19
CA GLU A 230 -95.21 2.84 17.93
C GLU A 230 -94.42 2.88 16.61
N LEU A 231 -95.06 3.27 15.50
CA LEU A 231 -94.43 3.35 14.18
C LEU A 231 -93.32 4.40 14.13
N SER A 232 -93.43 5.50 14.89
CA SER A 232 -92.36 6.49 15.01
C SER A 232 -91.15 5.96 15.76
N LEU A 233 -91.37 5.17 16.82
CA LEU A 233 -90.29 4.50 17.57
C LEU A 233 -89.63 3.39 16.74
N GLU A 234 -90.42 2.65 15.96
CA GLU A 234 -89.96 1.59 15.06
C GLU A 234 -89.16 2.17 13.88
N ASN A 235 -89.64 3.26 13.27
CA ASN A 235 -88.88 4.02 12.27
C ASN A 235 -87.57 4.60 12.82
N GLY A 236 -87.56 5.12 14.05
CA GLY A 236 -86.33 5.60 14.69
C GLY A 236 -85.27 4.50 14.80
N LYS A 237 -85.65 3.32 15.31
CA LYS A 237 -84.75 2.16 15.38
C LYS A 237 -84.28 1.67 14.01
N LEU A 238 -85.12 1.75 12.98
CA LEU A 238 -84.74 1.41 11.61
C LEU A 238 -83.75 2.43 11.03
N GLN A 239 -83.89 3.72 11.35
CA GLN A 239 -82.90 4.75 10.99
C GLN A 239 -81.58 4.56 11.74
N ASP A 240 -81.61 4.30 13.04
CA ASP A 240 -80.40 4.01 13.84
C ASP A 240 -79.65 2.79 13.29
N ALA A 241 -80.36 1.69 13.00
CA ALA A 241 -79.78 0.48 12.42
C ALA A 241 -79.30 0.67 10.96
N GLN A 242 -79.92 1.56 10.19
CA GLN A 242 -79.43 1.94 8.86
C GLN A 242 -78.15 2.78 8.96
N LEU A 243 -78.07 3.72 9.91
CA LEU A 243 -76.87 4.52 10.18
C LEU A 243 -75.71 3.65 10.69
N GLU A 244 -75.95 2.75 11.65
CA GLU A 244 -74.95 1.80 12.15
C GLU A 244 -74.43 0.89 11.02
N LYS A 245 -75.35 0.39 10.16
CA LYS A 245 -74.95 -0.36 8.97
C LYS A 245 -74.12 0.47 8.00
N GLN A 246 -74.52 1.72 7.70
CA GLN A 246 -73.75 2.63 6.83
C GLN A 246 -72.35 2.91 7.39
N LEU A 247 -72.23 3.14 8.70
CA LEU A 247 -70.96 3.33 9.40
C LEU A 247 -70.07 2.07 9.29
N SER A 248 -70.65 0.88 9.49
CA SER A 248 -69.91 -0.39 9.34
C SER A 248 -69.42 -0.63 7.90
N THR A 249 -70.22 -0.27 6.88
CA THR A 249 -69.79 -0.36 5.48
C THR A 249 -68.76 0.71 5.11
N SER A 250 -68.84 1.90 5.70
CA SER A 250 -67.84 2.96 5.53
C SER A 250 -66.49 2.51 6.10
N LEU A 251 -66.46 2.03 7.34
CA LEU A 251 -65.26 1.51 8.00
C LEU A 251 -64.62 0.35 7.22
N LEU A 252 -65.44 -0.58 6.71
CA LEU A 252 -64.94 -1.70 5.90
C LEU A 252 -64.39 -1.22 4.55
N SER A 253 -65.00 -0.22 3.92
CA SER A 253 -64.47 0.36 2.67
C SER A 253 -63.17 1.14 2.89
N GLU A 254 -63.03 1.82 4.02
CA GLU A 254 -61.81 2.52 4.44
C GLU A 254 -60.67 1.53 4.67
N GLN A 255 -60.92 0.46 5.44
CA GLN A 255 -59.95 -0.63 5.66
C GLN A 255 -59.56 -1.37 4.37
N LEU A 256 -60.51 -1.59 3.44
CA LEU A 256 -60.19 -2.16 2.13
C LEU A 256 -59.33 -1.22 1.29
N SER A 257 -59.56 0.10 1.32
CA SER A 257 -58.71 1.08 0.63
C SER A 257 -57.32 1.20 1.25
N GLU A 258 -57.19 1.03 2.58
CA GLU A 258 -55.90 0.98 3.25
C GLU A 258 -55.12 -0.30 2.89
N LEU A 259 -55.81 -1.44 2.75
CA LEU A 259 -55.18 -2.68 2.28
C LEU A 259 -54.80 -2.62 0.80
N GLU A 260 -55.62 -2.01 -0.07
CA GLU A 260 -55.27 -1.84 -1.49
C GLU A 260 -54.07 -0.90 -1.66
N THR A 261 -54.01 0.21 -0.92
CA THR A 261 -52.86 1.13 -0.97
C THR A 261 -51.59 0.47 -0.42
N ARG A 262 -51.65 -0.28 0.68
CA ARG A 262 -50.52 -1.07 1.19
C ARG A 262 -50.08 -2.16 0.20
N LEU A 263 -51.02 -2.83 -0.48
CA LEU A 263 -50.70 -3.80 -1.54
C LEU A 263 -49.91 -3.13 -2.67
N ARG A 264 -50.42 -2.02 -3.22
CA ARG A 264 -49.74 -1.31 -4.32
C ARG A 264 -48.38 -0.74 -3.93
N ILE A 265 -48.19 -0.33 -2.68
CA ILE A 265 -46.86 0.07 -2.18
C ILE A 265 -45.91 -1.13 -2.21
N SER A 266 -46.33 -2.29 -1.69
CA SER A 266 -45.50 -3.51 -1.71
C SER A 266 -45.25 -4.07 -3.12
N GLU A 267 -46.22 -3.94 -4.04
CA GLU A 267 -46.05 -4.26 -5.46
C GLU A 267 -45.05 -3.32 -6.12
N GLY A 268 -45.14 -2.00 -5.87
CA GLY A 268 -44.18 -1.01 -6.37
C GLY A 268 -42.76 -1.19 -5.80
N GLU A 269 -42.63 -1.50 -4.51
CA GLU A 269 -41.35 -1.87 -3.88
C GLU A 269 -40.74 -3.11 -4.54
N LYS A 270 -41.56 -4.12 -4.85
CA LYS A 270 -41.13 -5.34 -5.56
C LYS A 270 -40.69 -5.06 -7.00
N GLU A 271 -41.44 -4.24 -7.75
CA GLU A 271 -41.06 -3.80 -9.10
C GLU A 271 -39.76 -2.99 -9.07
N GLN A 272 -39.59 -2.10 -8.08
CA GLN A 272 -38.37 -1.31 -7.89
C GLN A 272 -37.16 -2.20 -7.57
N LEU A 273 -37.30 -3.18 -6.67
CA LEU A 273 -36.24 -4.15 -6.36
C LEU A 273 -35.90 -5.03 -7.56
N GLN A 274 -36.89 -5.41 -8.38
CA GLN A 274 -36.67 -6.18 -9.60
C GLN A 274 -35.93 -5.36 -10.68
N LEU A 275 -36.25 -4.06 -10.81
CA LEU A 275 -35.52 -3.12 -11.67
C LEU A 275 -34.09 -2.88 -11.16
N GLU A 276 -33.88 -2.69 -9.85
CA GLU A 276 -32.55 -2.52 -9.28
C GLU A 276 -31.69 -3.77 -9.50
N LEU A 277 -32.25 -4.97 -9.28
CA LEU A 277 -31.58 -6.24 -9.56
C LEU A 277 -31.22 -6.37 -11.04
N GLN A 278 -32.13 -6.00 -11.96
CA GLN A 278 -31.88 -6.03 -13.40
C GLN A 278 -30.77 -5.04 -13.80
N CYS A 279 -30.80 -3.80 -13.31
CA CYS A 279 -29.76 -2.80 -13.55
C CYS A 279 -28.40 -3.27 -12.99
N LYS A 280 -28.37 -3.86 -11.80
CA LYS A 280 -27.14 -4.36 -11.18
C LYS A 280 -26.55 -5.56 -11.92
N LEU A 281 -27.40 -6.45 -12.44
CA LEU A 281 -26.98 -7.57 -13.27
C LEU A 281 -26.48 -7.10 -14.65
N GLN A 282 -27.11 -6.07 -15.24
CA GLN A 282 -26.62 -5.41 -16.46
C GLN A 282 -25.28 -4.70 -16.22
N GLN A 283 -25.11 -4.00 -15.09
CA GLN A 283 -23.86 -3.34 -14.71
C GLN A 283 -22.73 -4.36 -14.53
N LEU A 284 -22.98 -5.46 -13.82
CA LEU A 284 -22.02 -6.56 -13.67
C LEU A 284 -21.70 -7.23 -15.01
N THR A 285 -22.67 -7.31 -15.94
CA THR A 285 -22.44 -7.84 -17.29
C THR A 285 -21.51 -6.92 -18.10
N LEU A 286 -21.75 -5.61 -18.07
CA LEU A 286 -20.89 -4.61 -18.71
C LEU A 286 -19.48 -4.60 -18.09
N GLN A 287 -19.37 -4.63 -16.76
CA GLN A 287 -18.08 -4.66 -16.08
C GLN A 287 -17.30 -5.95 -16.40
N ASN A 288 -17.96 -7.11 -16.55
CA ASN A 288 -17.30 -8.32 -17.03
C ASN A 288 -16.88 -8.23 -18.51
N GLN A 289 -17.62 -7.50 -19.35
CA GLN A 289 -17.23 -7.23 -20.73
C GLN A 289 -16.03 -6.28 -20.81
N GLU A 290 -15.97 -5.23 -19.98
CA GLU A 290 -14.83 -4.32 -19.87
C GLU A 290 -13.58 -5.03 -19.34
N LEU A 291 -13.71 -5.82 -18.26
CA LEU A 291 -12.62 -6.64 -17.73
C LEU A 291 -12.13 -7.68 -18.76
N LYS A 292 -13.05 -8.30 -19.51
CA LYS A 292 -12.70 -9.22 -20.59
C LYS A 292 -11.98 -8.51 -21.75
N LEU A 293 -12.44 -7.34 -22.19
CA LEU A 293 -11.79 -6.57 -23.24
C LEU A 293 -10.40 -6.07 -22.81
N ASN A 294 -10.22 -5.70 -21.53
CA ASN A 294 -8.89 -5.40 -21.00
C ASN A 294 -7.99 -6.64 -20.97
N ALA A 295 -8.49 -7.79 -20.52
CA ALA A 295 -7.72 -9.04 -20.53
C ALA A 295 -7.37 -9.52 -21.96
N GLU A 296 -8.28 -9.36 -22.92
CA GLU A 296 -8.03 -9.63 -24.35
C GLU A 296 -6.99 -8.66 -24.91
N ALA A 297 -7.04 -7.37 -24.56
CA ALA A 297 -6.04 -6.38 -24.98
C ALA A 297 -4.65 -6.62 -24.34
N GLU A 298 -4.60 -6.95 -23.04
CA GLU A 298 -3.37 -7.37 -22.35
C GLU A 298 -2.79 -8.63 -22.99
N GLN A 299 -3.63 -9.63 -23.30
CA GLN A 299 -3.21 -10.84 -23.99
C GLN A 299 -2.74 -10.56 -25.44
N GLU A 300 -3.36 -9.64 -26.17
CA GLU A 300 -2.88 -9.19 -27.48
C GLU A 300 -1.53 -8.47 -27.37
N THR A 301 -1.31 -7.61 -26.37
CA THR A 301 0.00 -6.96 -26.16
C THR A 301 1.08 -7.98 -25.81
N HIS A 302 0.81 -8.93 -24.90
CA HIS A 302 1.75 -10.00 -24.59
C HIS A 302 2.00 -10.94 -25.78
N ALA A 303 0.99 -11.22 -26.60
CA ALA A 303 1.17 -11.98 -27.84
C ALA A 303 2.02 -11.22 -28.87
N HIS A 304 1.87 -9.89 -28.96
CA HIS A 304 2.68 -9.04 -29.82
C HIS A 304 4.13 -8.94 -29.34
N ASP A 305 4.35 -8.76 -28.04
CA ASP A 305 5.68 -8.77 -27.42
C ASP A 305 6.37 -10.13 -27.63
N LEU A 306 5.64 -11.24 -27.46
CA LEU A 306 6.16 -12.58 -27.74
C LEU A 306 6.45 -12.80 -29.22
N GLU A 307 5.63 -12.28 -30.15
CA GLU A 307 5.93 -12.33 -31.58
C GLU A 307 7.14 -11.44 -31.93
N GLN A 308 7.31 -10.30 -31.28
CA GLN A 308 8.47 -9.42 -31.45
C GLN A 308 9.74 -10.08 -30.90
N GLN A 309 9.69 -10.71 -29.73
CA GLN A 309 10.80 -11.47 -29.15
C GLN A 309 11.14 -12.70 -30.00
N LEU A 310 10.15 -13.46 -30.45
CA LEU A 310 10.37 -14.55 -31.41
C LEU A 310 10.90 -14.02 -32.75
N GLY A 311 10.49 -12.82 -33.18
CA GLY A 311 11.04 -12.10 -34.32
C GLY A 311 12.53 -11.80 -34.14
N ALA A 312 12.90 -11.21 -33.00
CA ALA A 312 14.26 -10.89 -32.61
C ALA A 312 15.14 -12.15 -32.53
N LEU A 313 14.69 -13.20 -31.83
CA LEU A 313 15.35 -14.50 -31.72
C LEU A 313 15.44 -15.23 -33.08
N ARG A 314 14.51 -14.98 -34.01
CA ARG A 314 14.58 -15.47 -35.41
C ARG A 314 15.55 -14.67 -36.27
N SER A 315 15.72 -13.36 -36.07
CA SER A 315 16.83 -12.61 -36.68
C SER A 315 18.16 -13.06 -36.10
N GLU A 316 18.30 -13.12 -34.77
CA GLU A 316 19.52 -13.60 -34.11
C GLU A 316 19.85 -15.04 -34.52
N ASN A 317 18.86 -15.94 -34.68
CA ASN A 317 19.11 -17.27 -35.26
C ASN A 317 19.56 -17.23 -36.73
N ARG A 318 19.11 -16.27 -37.55
CA ARG A 318 19.60 -16.11 -38.93
C ARG A 318 21.00 -15.53 -38.94
N ASP A 319 21.28 -14.56 -38.09
CA ASP A 319 22.55 -13.87 -37.99
C ASP A 319 23.60 -14.81 -37.40
N LEU A 320 23.31 -15.54 -36.32
CA LEU A 320 24.13 -16.64 -35.81
C LEU A 320 24.28 -17.79 -36.82
N ARG A 321 23.27 -18.13 -37.63
CA ARG A 321 23.44 -19.10 -38.73
C ARG A 321 24.29 -18.55 -39.86
N GLN A 322 24.26 -17.26 -40.15
CA GLN A 322 25.09 -16.62 -41.16
C GLN A 322 26.53 -16.45 -40.66
N GLU A 323 26.74 -16.11 -39.39
CA GLU A 323 28.03 -16.15 -38.72
C GLU A 323 28.56 -17.57 -38.66
N LEU A 324 27.75 -18.55 -38.31
CA LEU A 324 28.14 -19.96 -38.24
C LEU A 324 28.39 -20.55 -39.64
N GLU A 325 27.64 -20.20 -40.68
CA GLU A 325 27.99 -20.56 -42.07
C GLU A 325 29.24 -19.79 -42.54
N SER A 326 29.48 -18.55 -42.09
CA SER A 326 30.71 -17.82 -42.39
C SER A 326 31.93 -18.37 -41.65
N ASN A 327 31.73 -18.87 -40.43
CA ASN A 327 32.74 -19.55 -39.62
C ASN A 327 32.96 -20.98 -40.11
N ILE A 328 31.93 -21.66 -40.61
CA ILE A 328 32.06 -22.91 -41.36
C ILE A 328 32.73 -22.66 -42.71
N ALA A 329 32.49 -21.53 -43.39
CA ALA A 329 33.19 -21.19 -44.63
C ALA A 329 34.66 -20.84 -44.36
N GLN A 330 34.95 -20.07 -43.31
CA GLN A 330 36.32 -19.81 -42.84
C GLN A 330 37.00 -21.07 -42.30
N ALA A 331 36.27 -21.96 -41.62
CA ALA A 331 36.79 -23.24 -41.15
C ALA A 331 37.04 -24.16 -42.32
N LYS A 332 36.15 -24.27 -43.32
CA LYS A 332 36.38 -24.96 -44.59
C LYS A 332 37.52 -24.34 -45.39
N PHE A 333 37.76 -23.03 -45.31
CA PHE A 333 38.93 -22.39 -45.93
C PHE A 333 40.22 -22.70 -45.18
N ARG A 334 40.20 -22.65 -43.84
CA ARG A 334 41.31 -23.06 -42.97
C ARG A 334 41.56 -24.56 -43.02
N GLN A 335 40.53 -25.35 -43.27
CA GLN A 335 40.55 -26.80 -43.44
C GLN A 335 41.02 -27.15 -44.84
N ALA A 336 40.64 -26.45 -45.91
CA ALA A 336 41.30 -26.60 -47.20
C ALA A 336 42.79 -26.23 -47.13
N ILE A 337 43.15 -25.20 -46.35
CA ILE A 337 44.55 -24.82 -46.04
C ILE A 337 45.21 -25.80 -45.05
N ALA A 338 44.44 -26.56 -44.26
CA ALA A 338 44.94 -27.57 -43.33
C ALA A 338 45.14 -28.89 -44.05
N GLU A 339 44.18 -29.35 -44.87
CA GLU A 339 44.23 -30.45 -45.82
C GLU A 339 45.32 -30.24 -46.88
N GLU A 340 45.53 -29.01 -47.41
CA GLU A 340 46.72 -28.70 -48.23
C GLU A 340 48.05 -28.83 -47.43
N LYS A 341 47.97 -28.83 -46.09
CA LYS A 341 49.09 -29.14 -45.17
C LYS A 341 49.00 -30.53 -44.53
N GLN A 342 47.93 -31.28 -44.73
CA GLN A 342 47.61 -32.57 -44.09
C GLN A 342 47.64 -33.71 -45.13
N GLU A 343 47.41 -33.46 -46.42
CA GLU A 343 48.10 -34.21 -47.48
C GLU A 343 49.64 -34.08 -47.36
N VAL A 344 50.14 -33.15 -46.52
CA VAL A 344 51.55 -32.96 -46.17
C VAL A 344 51.90 -33.42 -44.74
N THR A 345 50.93 -33.83 -43.89
CA THR A 345 51.20 -34.36 -42.52
C THR A 345 50.40 -35.61 -42.10
N ASP A 346 49.20 -35.88 -42.62
CA ASP A 346 48.42 -37.13 -42.41
C ASP A 346 49.03 -38.35 -43.14
N LEU A 347 50.31 -38.28 -43.49
CA LEU A 347 51.14 -39.47 -43.59
C LEU A 347 51.48 -40.04 -42.20
N ASP A 348 51.37 -39.22 -41.15
CA ASP A 348 51.71 -39.52 -39.76
C ASP A 348 50.48 -39.39 -38.84
N GLU A 349 50.04 -40.54 -38.30
CA GLU A 349 49.36 -40.71 -37.01
C GLU A 349 47.91 -40.19 -36.82
N ALA A 350 46.94 -41.10 -36.99
CA ALA A 350 45.60 -41.03 -36.38
C ALA A 350 45.39 -42.20 -35.41
N ASP A 351 44.84 -41.93 -34.21
CA ASP A 351 43.89 -42.77 -33.42
C ASP A 351 43.85 -42.38 -31.93
N ASN A 352 42.66 -42.59 -31.32
CA ASN A 352 42.31 -42.73 -29.88
C ASN A 352 41.57 -41.56 -29.18
N ASP A 353 40.25 -41.71 -29.06
CA ASP A 353 39.41 -41.16 -27.99
C ASP A 353 38.95 -42.30 -27.04
N SER A 354 38.62 -42.01 -25.78
CA SER A 354 38.09 -43.01 -24.84
C SER A 354 37.20 -42.44 -23.72
N ASP A 355 35.95 -42.92 -23.63
CA ASP A 355 34.99 -42.56 -22.58
C ASP A 355 35.22 -43.27 -21.23
N HIS A 356 34.52 -42.81 -20.19
CA HIS A 356 34.48 -43.41 -18.84
C HIS A 356 33.05 -43.53 -18.29
N ALA A 357 32.81 -44.54 -17.44
CA ALA A 357 31.52 -44.81 -16.79
C ALA A 357 31.69 -45.08 -15.27
N PRO A 358 30.64 -44.92 -14.43
CA PRO A 358 30.74 -44.93 -12.97
C PRO A 358 30.45 -46.29 -12.29
N PHE A 359 30.57 -46.34 -10.96
CA PHE A 359 30.52 -47.57 -10.12
C PHE A 359 29.34 -47.62 -9.13
N ASP A 360 28.87 -48.85 -8.81
CA ASP A 360 27.73 -49.13 -7.91
C ASP A 360 28.05 -49.21 -6.41
N LEU A 361 27.02 -48.97 -5.56
CA LEU A 361 27.12 -48.93 -4.09
C LEU A 361 27.14 -50.30 -3.39
N GLU A 362 26.63 -51.38 -3.98
CA GLU A 362 26.35 -52.66 -3.29
C GLU A 362 27.54 -53.25 -2.51
N LYS A 363 28.78 -53.05 -3.00
CA LYS A 363 30.02 -53.51 -2.34
C LYS A 363 30.22 -52.90 -0.96
N LEU A 364 29.81 -51.66 -0.74
CA LEU A 364 30.07 -50.91 0.49
C LEU A 364 29.22 -51.43 1.66
N ARG A 365 28.02 -51.93 1.35
CA ARG A 365 27.09 -52.53 2.34
C ARG A 365 27.59 -53.88 2.87
N HIS A 366 28.22 -54.70 2.04
CA HIS A 366 28.77 -56.00 2.46
C HIS A 366 30.00 -55.88 3.37
N LEU A 367 30.85 -54.87 3.17
CA LEU A 367 32.02 -54.63 4.02
C LEU A 367 31.61 -54.26 5.45
N LEU A 368 30.64 -53.36 5.61
CA LEU A 368 30.17 -52.88 6.91
C LEU A 368 29.57 -54.01 7.78
N GLN A 369 28.98 -55.04 7.16
CA GLN A 369 28.42 -56.17 7.89
C GLN A 369 29.49 -57.15 8.38
N ALA A 370 30.62 -57.29 7.68
CA ALA A 370 31.73 -58.15 8.10
C ALA A 370 32.49 -57.60 9.31
N GLU A 371 32.64 -56.27 9.43
CA GLU A 371 33.29 -55.63 10.58
C GLU A 371 32.50 -55.80 11.89
N LEU A 372 31.18 -55.94 11.82
CA LEU A 372 30.31 -56.10 12.99
C LEU A 372 30.39 -57.48 13.66
N GLU A 373 30.68 -58.54 12.90
CA GLU A 373 30.78 -59.89 13.44
C GLU A 373 32.17 -60.21 14.02
N GLY A 374 33.22 -59.52 13.56
CA GLY A 374 34.62 -59.79 13.95
C GLY A 374 35.04 -59.33 15.36
N HIS A 375 34.23 -58.51 16.05
CA HIS A 375 34.62 -57.83 17.29
C HIS A 375 34.04 -58.42 18.60
N LEU A 376 33.51 -59.65 18.56
CA LEU A 376 32.77 -60.25 19.68
C LEU A 376 33.58 -61.21 20.59
N GLU A 377 34.88 -61.37 20.37
CA GLU A 377 35.77 -62.17 21.25
C GLU A 377 36.99 -61.36 21.77
N VAL A 378 37.47 -61.74 22.97
CA VAL A 378 38.68 -61.26 23.68
C VAL A 378 38.61 -59.92 24.44
N ASP A 379 38.11 -60.02 25.67
CA ASP A 379 38.66 -59.48 26.94
C ASP A 379 39.17 -58.02 27.12
N SER A 380 38.64 -57.42 28.19
CA SER A 380 39.29 -56.52 29.18
C SER A 380 39.44 -55.00 28.95
N GLU A 381 39.29 -54.46 27.74
CA GLU A 381 39.06 -53.00 27.52
C GLU A 381 37.61 -52.60 27.12
N PRO A 382 36.54 -53.40 27.34
CA PRO A 382 35.28 -53.19 26.62
C PRO A 382 34.55 -51.91 27.03
N GLN A 383 34.44 -51.57 28.32
CA GLN A 383 33.35 -50.68 28.73
C GLN A 383 33.48 -49.23 28.22
N GLN A 384 34.69 -48.67 28.11
CA GLN A 384 34.88 -47.34 27.51
C GLN A 384 34.93 -47.35 25.98
N THR A 385 35.45 -48.40 25.36
CA THR A 385 35.50 -48.53 23.90
C THR A 385 34.08 -48.78 23.36
N LEU A 386 33.33 -49.67 24.02
CA LEU A 386 31.91 -49.92 23.80
C LEU A 386 31.06 -48.68 24.09
N GLU A 387 31.29 -47.91 25.16
CA GLU A 387 30.57 -46.64 25.36
C GLU A 387 30.84 -45.60 24.26
N ARG A 388 32.08 -45.51 23.74
CA ARG A 388 32.40 -44.62 22.62
C ARG A 388 31.76 -45.12 21.32
N ALA A 389 31.82 -46.43 21.07
CA ALA A 389 31.18 -47.07 19.91
C ALA A 389 29.66 -46.92 19.96
N TYR A 390 29.01 -47.16 21.10
CA TYR A 390 27.59 -46.91 21.31
C TYR A 390 27.25 -45.43 21.11
N ARG A 391 28.00 -44.48 21.69
CA ARG A 391 27.74 -43.04 21.44
C ARG A 391 27.85 -42.67 19.96
N ALA A 392 28.91 -43.13 19.27
CA ALA A 392 29.09 -42.90 17.84
C ALA A 392 28.01 -43.60 16.98
N LEU A 393 27.54 -44.78 17.40
CA LEU A 393 26.45 -45.51 16.75
C LEU A 393 25.10 -44.81 16.99
N THR A 394 24.81 -44.35 18.22
CA THR A 394 23.60 -43.57 18.54
C THR A 394 23.62 -42.22 17.82
N GLU A 395 24.77 -41.58 17.67
CA GLU A 395 24.89 -40.36 16.88
C GLU A 395 24.73 -40.61 15.38
N ARG A 396 25.23 -41.75 14.85
CA ARG A 396 24.94 -42.18 13.47
C ARG A 396 23.47 -42.53 13.27
N TRP A 397 22.81 -43.18 14.24
CA TRP A 397 21.37 -43.46 14.23
C TRP A 397 20.56 -42.16 14.26
N ALA A 398 20.83 -41.23 15.18
CA ALA A 398 20.14 -39.95 15.23
C ALA A 398 20.33 -39.12 13.94
N ARG A 399 21.49 -39.25 13.27
CA ARG A 399 21.72 -38.68 11.94
C ARG A 399 20.95 -39.43 10.84
N LEU A 400 20.82 -40.75 10.93
CA LEU A 400 20.01 -41.57 10.02
C LEU A 400 18.53 -41.23 10.16
N ASP A 401 17.99 -41.24 11.38
CA ASP A 401 16.62 -40.83 11.73
C ASP A 401 16.33 -39.42 11.19
N ALA A 402 17.26 -38.47 11.33
CA ALA A 402 17.12 -37.12 10.79
C ALA A 402 17.19 -37.06 9.25
N THR A 403 17.89 -37.99 8.59
CA THR A 403 17.83 -38.12 7.12
C THR A 403 16.57 -38.84 6.64
N GLU A 404 16.06 -39.83 7.38
CA GLU A 404 14.78 -40.49 7.07
C GLU A 404 13.60 -39.52 7.26
N GLN A 405 13.61 -38.71 8.33
CA GLN A 405 12.64 -37.63 8.53
C GLN A 405 12.66 -36.63 7.36
N ARG A 406 13.84 -36.17 6.93
CA ARG A 406 13.96 -35.31 5.75
C ARG A 406 13.53 -35.98 4.44
N LEU A 407 13.70 -37.29 4.31
CA LEU A 407 13.27 -38.04 3.13
C LEU A 407 11.74 -38.15 3.11
N VAL A 408 11.10 -38.35 4.27
CA VAL A 408 9.63 -38.26 4.43
C VAL A 408 9.12 -36.83 4.17
N GLU A 409 9.77 -35.80 4.72
CA GLU A 409 9.42 -34.39 4.45
C GLU A 409 9.51 -34.06 2.95
N LEU A 410 10.53 -34.54 2.25
CA LEU A 410 10.68 -34.39 0.79
C LEU A 410 9.64 -35.22 0.01
N GLN A 411 9.26 -36.39 0.51
CA GLN A 411 8.22 -37.23 -0.12
C GLN A 411 6.82 -36.61 0.04
N ASP A 412 6.52 -36.01 1.19
CA ASP A 412 5.29 -35.24 1.42
C ASP A 412 5.28 -33.96 0.57
N GLN A 413 6.41 -33.26 0.45
CA GLN A 413 6.55 -32.12 -0.48
C GLN A 413 6.39 -32.54 -1.95
N GLN A 414 6.87 -33.72 -2.35
CA GLN A 414 6.60 -34.27 -3.68
C GLN A 414 5.10 -34.57 -3.87
N LEU A 415 4.43 -35.14 -2.87
CA LEU A 415 2.98 -35.41 -2.95
C LEU A 415 2.15 -34.12 -3.03
N ILE A 416 2.55 -33.06 -2.30
CA ILE A 416 1.93 -31.73 -2.39
C ILE A 416 2.13 -31.13 -3.77
N THR A 417 3.37 -31.05 -4.27
CA THR A 417 3.66 -30.48 -5.60
C THR A 417 3.09 -31.31 -6.74
N GLU A 418 2.96 -32.63 -6.60
CA GLU A 418 2.21 -33.48 -7.53
C GLU A 418 0.70 -33.22 -7.48
N HIS A 419 0.13 -32.89 -6.33
CA HIS A 419 -1.28 -32.51 -6.24
C HIS A 419 -1.50 -31.12 -6.86
N GLU A 420 -0.67 -30.12 -6.52
CA GLU A 420 -0.69 -28.78 -7.11
C GLU A 420 -0.57 -28.87 -8.64
N LYS A 421 0.38 -29.66 -9.14
CA LYS A 421 0.50 -29.94 -10.58
C LYS A 421 -0.79 -30.53 -11.17
N LYS A 422 -1.39 -31.54 -10.54
CA LYS A 422 -2.65 -32.17 -11.02
C LYS A 422 -3.84 -31.22 -10.97
N THR A 423 -3.86 -30.28 -10.03
CA THR A 423 -4.85 -29.19 -9.97
C THR A 423 -4.63 -28.23 -11.13
N ILE A 424 -3.39 -27.76 -11.37
CA ILE A 424 -3.05 -26.89 -12.50
C ILE A 424 -3.33 -27.57 -13.85
N GLU A 425 -3.05 -28.87 -13.99
CA GLU A 425 -3.41 -29.64 -15.19
C GLU A 425 -4.93 -29.74 -15.39
N ALA A 426 -5.72 -29.82 -14.32
CA ALA A 426 -7.18 -29.77 -14.39
C ALA A 426 -7.72 -28.37 -14.72
N ASP A 427 -7.17 -27.31 -14.11
CA ASP A 427 -7.54 -25.91 -14.36
C ASP A 427 -7.21 -25.51 -15.80
N ILE A 428 -6.03 -25.89 -16.31
CA ILE A 428 -5.66 -25.74 -17.73
C ILE A 428 -6.62 -26.51 -18.63
N SER A 429 -6.99 -27.74 -18.26
CA SER A 429 -7.97 -28.53 -19.03
C SER A 429 -9.35 -27.87 -19.06
N GLN A 430 -9.78 -27.25 -17.95
CA GLN A 430 -11.04 -26.51 -17.87
C GLN A 430 -10.98 -25.20 -18.66
N TYR A 431 -9.84 -24.49 -18.63
CA TYR A 431 -9.62 -23.28 -19.43
C TYR A 431 -9.59 -23.58 -20.93
N ILE A 432 -8.99 -24.69 -21.34
CA ILE A 432 -9.07 -25.18 -22.73
C ILE A 432 -10.53 -25.45 -23.10
N LEU A 433 -11.31 -26.10 -22.23
CA LEU A 433 -12.73 -26.38 -22.48
C LEU A 433 -13.57 -25.10 -22.61
N GLN A 434 -13.30 -24.08 -21.78
CA GLN A 434 -13.92 -22.76 -21.86
C GLN A 434 -13.51 -22.00 -23.15
N CYS A 435 -12.25 -22.10 -23.57
CA CYS A 435 -11.81 -21.58 -24.87
C CYS A 435 -12.55 -22.27 -26.02
N ASP A 436 -12.73 -23.58 -25.93
CA ASP A 436 -13.46 -24.40 -26.91
C ASP A 436 -14.95 -24.06 -26.98
N GLU A 437 -15.58 -23.75 -25.84
CA GLU A 437 -16.97 -23.27 -25.75
C GLU A 437 -17.10 -21.83 -26.27
N LEU A 438 -16.13 -20.95 -25.97
CA LEU A 438 -16.07 -19.60 -26.54
C LEU A 438 -15.83 -19.62 -28.05
N MET A 439 -15.02 -20.54 -28.58
CA MET A 439 -14.87 -20.72 -30.03
C MET A 439 -16.18 -21.21 -30.66
N LYS A 440 -16.87 -22.19 -30.06
CA LYS A 440 -18.21 -22.64 -30.54
C LYS A 440 -19.25 -21.51 -30.47
N ASN A 441 -19.20 -20.66 -29.45
CA ASN A 441 -20.08 -19.50 -29.32
C ASN A 441 -19.73 -18.42 -30.36
N ASN A 442 -18.45 -18.15 -30.60
CA ASN A 442 -18.00 -17.27 -31.69
C ASN A 442 -18.33 -17.83 -33.09
N GLU A 443 -18.28 -19.15 -33.29
CA GLU A 443 -18.76 -19.80 -34.52
C GLU A 443 -20.28 -19.68 -34.67
N LEU A 444 -21.06 -19.81 -33.58
CA LEU A 444 -22.50 -19.59 -33.59
C LEU A 444 -22.83 -18.12 -33.89
N LEU A 445 -22.14 -17.17 -33.25
CA LEU A 445 -22.26 -15.74 -33.50
C LEU A 445 -21.80 -15.34 -34.90
N LEU A 446 -20.78 -16.00 -35.46
CA LEU A 446 -20.38 -15.83 -36.86
C LEU A 446 -21.44 -16.40 -37.81
N ASN A 447 -22.00 -17.56 -37.52
CA ASN A 447 -23.10 -18.15 -38.29
C ASN A 447 -24.39 -17.33 -38.16
N GLU A 448 -24.65 -16.68 -37.03
CA GLU A 448 -25.77 -15.76 -36.84
C GLU A 448 -25.53 -14.41 -37.49
N LEU A 449 -24.32 -13.86 -37.39
CA LEU A 449 -23.90 -12.67 -38.14
C LEU A 449 -23.99 -12.93 -39.65
N ASP A 450 -23.64 -14.12 -40.12
CA ASP A 450 -23.80 -14.52 -41.52
C ASP A 450 -25.24 -14.82 -41.91
N LYS A 451 -26.10 -15.33 -41.01
CA LYS A 451 -27.56 -15.34 -41.22
C LYS A 451 -28.10 -13.91 -41.30
N TYR A 452 -27.67 -13.00 -40.42
CA TYR A 452 -28.05 -11.59 -40.45
C TYR A 452 -27.56 -10.90 -41.73
N LYS A 453 -26.33 -11.17 -42.19
CA LYS A 453 -25.85 -10.74 -43.51
C LYS A 453 -26.74 -11.30 -44.61
N ARG A 454 -27.01 -12.61 -44.64
CA ARG A 454 -27.89 -13.26 -45.65
C ARG A 454 -29.36 -12.80 -45.58
N ASN A 455 -29.84 -12.34 -44.43
CA ASN A 455 -31.20 -11.78 -44.26
C ASN A 455 -31.25 -10.26 -44.54
N LYS A 456 -30.10 -9.58 -44.60
CA LYS A 456 -29.94 -8.17 -45.01
C LYS A 456 -29.36 -8.04 -46.44
N LEU A 457 -29.00 -9.18 -47.02
CA LEU A 457 -28.54 -9.44 -48.37
C LEU A 457 -29.29 -10.67 -48.92
N GLU A 458 -30.58 -10.82 -48.57
CA GLU A 458 -31.51 -11.24 -49.61
C GLU A 458 -31.40 -10.15 -50.66
N THR A 459 -30.93 -10.52 -51.84
CA THR A 459 -30.76 -9.61 -52.96
C THR A 459 -32.10 -8.92 -53.19
N ILE A 460 -32.16 -7.62 -52.89
CA ILE A 460 -33.29 -6.80 -53.29
C ILE A 460 -33.42 -6.99 -54.80
N GLU A 461 -34.57 -7.49 -55.24
CA GLU A 461 -34.79 -7.89 -56.64
C GLU A 461 -34.43 -6.73 -57.58
N GLU A 462 -33.83 -7.04 -58.74
CA GLU A 462 -33.19 -6.11 -59.70
C GLU A 462 -34.08 -4.88 -60.03
N HIS A 463 -35.40 -5.06 -59.92
CA HIS A 463 -36.43 -4.02 -59.96
C HIS A 463 -36.17 -2.78 -59.07
N HIS A 464 -35.46 -2.92 -57.94
CA HIS A 464 -35.20 -1.77 -57.06
C HIS A 464 -34.09 -0.85 -57.59
N GLU A 465 -33.09 -1.35 -58.31
CA GLU A 465 -32.15 -0.47 -59.01
C GLU A 465 -32.86 0.31 -60.12
N GLU A 466 -33.77 -0.35 -60.88
CA GLU A 466 -34.60 0.33 -61.87
C GLU A 466 -35.49 1.42 -61.24
N THR A 467 -36.13 1.16 -60.10
CA THR A 467 -36.96 2.19 -59.42
C THR A 467 -36.13 3.30 -58.78
N ILE A 468 -34.91 3.02 -58.27
CA ILE A 468 -34.00 4.06 -57.77
C ILE A 468 -33.55 4.97 -58.92
N VAL A 469 -33.12 4.41 -60.06
CA VAL A 469 -32.74 5.19 -61.25
C VAL A 469 -33.93 5.99 -61.80
N GLN A 470 -35.15 5.44 -61.76
CA GLN A 470 -36.37 6.17 -62.12
C GLN A 470 -36.69 7.30 -61.14
N LEU A 471 -36.51 7.09 -59.84
CA LEU A 471 -36.71 8.12 -58.81
C LEU A 471 -35.65 9.23 -58.90
N GLU A 472 -34.37 8.90 -59.14
CA GLU A 472 -33.31 9.87 -59.40
C GLU A 472 -33.62 10.69 -60.66
N ALA A 473 -34.02 10.06 -61.76
CA ALA A 473 -34.43 10.74 -62.98
C ALA A 473 -35.65 11.65 -62.77
N GLN A 474 -36.66 11.23 -62.00
CA GLN A 474 -37.81 12.07 -61.65
C GLN A 474 -37.43 13.24 -60.73
N LEU A 475 -36.48 13.04 -59.81
CA LEU A 475 -36.00 14.06 -58.88
C LEU A 475 -35.16 15.11 -59.62
N ASP A 476 -34.31 14.70 -60.57
CA ASP A 476 -33.58 15.62 -61.46
C ASP A 476 -34.48 16.31 -62.49
N GLU A 477 -35.52 15.66 -63.01
CA GLU A 477 -36.53 16.35 -63.82
C GLU A 477 -37.33 17.37 -62.98
N ALA A 478 -37.68 17.03 -61.74
CA ALA A 478 -38.32 17.97 -60.81
C ALA A 478 -37.39 19.15 -60.46
N ARG A 479 -36.08 18.92 -60.29
CA ARG A 479 -35.08 19.98 -60.14
C ARG A 479 -35.00 20.87 -61.38
N HIS A 480 -34.94 20.31 -62.59
CA HIS A 480 -34.93 21.10 -63.83
C HIS A 480 -36.23 21.89 -64.04
N ARG A 481 -37.39 21.32 -63.73
CA ARG A 481 -38.68 22.03 -63.74
C ARG A 481 -38.68 23.18 -62.72
N LEU A 482 -38.17 22.95 -61.51
CA LEU A 482 -38.05 23.99 -60.48
C LEU A 482 -37.08 25.11 -60.86
N GLU A 483 -35.94 24.78 -61.48
CA GLU A 483 -34.98 25.80 -61.94
C GLU A 483 -35.53 26.59 -63.13
N GLY A 484 -36.20 25.93 -64.07
CA GLY A 484 -36.92 26.61 -65.16
C GLY A 484 -38.06 27.51 -64.67
N GLU A 485 -38.77 27.13 -63.61
CA GLU A 485 -39.73 28.01 -62.93
C GLU A 485 -39.03 29.21 -62.28
N LYS A 486 -37.93 29.02 -61.53
CA LYS A 486 -37.15 30.15 -60.97
C LYS A 486 -36.66 31.10 -62.06
N GLU A 487 -36.17 30.59 -63.19
CA GLU A 487 -35.77 31.42 -64.33
C GLU A 487 -36.95 32.19 -64.94
N ARG A 488 -38.14 31.59 -65.02
CA ARG A 488 -39.38 32.29 -65.42
C ARG A 488 -39.77 33.38 -64.42
N TYR A 489 -39.72 33.10 -63.11
CA TYR A 489 -40.00 34.11 -62.07
C TYR A 489 -38.99 35.25 -62.10
N ARG A 490 -37.71 34.94 -62.32
CA ARG A 490 -36.65 35.95 -62.48
C ARG A 490 -36.87 36.79 -63.74
N LEU A 491 -37.11 36.17 -64.89
CA LEU A 491 -37.46 36.89 -66.12
C LEU A 491 -38.74 37.72 -65.96
N ALA A 492 -39.75 37.24 -65.25
CA ALA A 492 -40.94 38.02 -64.94
C ALA A 492 -40.64 39.22 -64.03
N GLN A 493 -39.76 39.06 -63.03
CA GLN A 493 -39.30 40.13 -62.16
C GLN A 493 -38.45 41.16 -62.91
N ASP A 494 -37.52 40.73 -63.76
CA ASP A 494 -36.67 41.58 -64.59
C ASP A 494 -37.52 42.36 -65.62
N ASN A 495 -38.49 41.69 -66.28
CA ASN A 495 -39.48 42.35 -67.15
C ASN A 495 -40.35 43.36 -66.39
N LEU A 496 -40.76 43.05 -65.15
CA LEU A 496 -41.56 43.97 -64.34
C LEU A 496 -40.72 45.18 -63.89
N GLN A 497 -39.44 44.99 -63.56
CA GLN A 497 -38.50 46.09 -63.31
C GLN A 497 -38.26 46.93 -64.57
N GLU A 498 -38.13 46.33 -65.74
CA GLU A 498 -37.98 47.07 -67.00
C GLU A 498 -39.27 47.83 -67.38
N GLN A 499 -40.46 47.27 -67.10
CA GLN A 499 -41.73 47.99 -67.21
C GLN A 499 -41.82 49.17 -66.21
N HIS A 500 -41.46 48.98 -64.94
CA HIS A 500 -41.43 50.07 -63.96
C HIS A 500 -40.40 51.14 -64.32
N LYS A 501 -39.24 50.75 -64.89
CA LYS A 501 -38.23 51.68 -65.38
C LYS A 501 -38.71 52.45 -66.62
N SER A 502 -39.35 51.76 -67.58
CA SER A 502 -39.98 52.40 -68.73
C SER A 502 -41.11 53.36 -68.32
N GLN A 503 -41.89 53.00 -67.29
CA GLN A 503 -42.88 53.90 -66.69
C GLN A 503 -42.22 55.09 -66.00
N LEU A 504 -41.10 54.91 -65.30
CA LEU A 504 -40.32 56.00 -64.70
C LEU A 504 -39.74 56.94 -65.77
N ASP A 505 -39.09 56.42 -66.81
CA ASP A 505 -38.55 57.20 -67.92
C ASP A 505 -39.66 57.95 -68.68
N ALA A 506 -40.85 57.34 -68.80
CA ALA A 506 -42.04 57.99 -69.36
C ALA A 506 -42.63 59.07 -68.44
N LEU A 507 -42.72 58.83 -67.12
CA LEU A 507 -43.14 59.83 -66.13
C LEU A 507 -42.16 60.99 -66.06
N GLN A 508 -40.85 60.73 -66.11
CA GLN A 508 -39.81 61.75 -66.10
C GLN A 508 -39.80 62.57 -67.40
N SER A 509 -40.11 61.93 -68.54
CA SER A 509 -40.38 62.63 -69.81
C SER A 509 -41.67 63.46 -69.78
N GLN A 510 -42.70 63.02 -69.05
CA GLN A 510 -43.93 63.79 -68.83
C GLN A 510 -43.70 64.95 -67.85
N LEU A 511 -42.85 64.78 -66.84
CA LEU A 511 -42.45 65.84 -65.89
C LEU A 511 -41.73 66.98 -66.62
N LEU A 512 -40.73 66.65 -67.45
CA LEU A 512 -40.03 67.59 -68.33
C LEU A 512 -40.94 68.28 -69.37
N ALA A 513 -42.12 67.71 -69.64
CA ALA A 513 -43.16 68.31 -70.48
C ALA A 513 -44.24 69.08 -69.68
N PHE A 514 -44.27 68.94 -68.35
CA PHE A 514 -45.08 69.72 -67.41
C PHE A 514 -44.33 70.99 -66.97
N ASP A 515 -43.02 70.90 -66.71
CA ASP A 515 -42.13 72.04 -66.44
C ASP A 515 -42.14 73.10 -67.58
N GLN A 516 -42.60 72.72 -68.77
CA GLN A 516 -42.77 73.61 -69.94
C GLN A 516 -44.21 74.09 -70.14
N LYS A 517 -45.11 73.86 -69.18
CA LYS A 517 -46.54 74.23 -69.23
C LYS A 517 -47.03 75.05 -68.03
N ASP A 518 -46.23 75.24 -66.99
CA ASP A 518 -46.61 76.00 -65.78
C ASP A 518 -46.57 77.53 -65.96
N GLU A 519 -47.10 78.03 -67.08
CA GLU A 519 -47.60 79.41 -67.24
C GLU A 519 -49.12 79.41 -67.48
N GLU A 520 -49.92 79.21 -66.42
CA GLU A 520 -51.14 80.00 -66.07
C GLU A 520 -52.04 79.37 -64.97
N GLN A 521 -51.93 79.89 -63.74
CA GLN A 521 -53.01 80.07 -62.74
C GLN A 521 -54.06 78.96 -62.43
N SER A 522 -53.73 77.79 -61.85
CA SER A 522 -54.67 77.07 -60.94
C SER A 522 -54.14 75.88 -60.11
N SER A 523 -53.41 76.08 -58.99
CA SER A 523 -53.10 74.96 -58.05
C SER A 523 -52.78 75.32 -56.58
N SER A 524 -53.08 76.55 -56.13
CA SER A 524 -52.78 77.06 -54.76
C SER A 524 -53.53 76.38 -53.58
N LYS A 525 -54.04 75.16 -53.76
CA LYS A 525 -54.65 74.31 -52.73
C LYS A 525 -54.06 72.90 -52.69
N GLU A 526 -53.42 72.45 -53.76
CA GLU A 526 -52.73 71.16 -53.83
C GLU A 526 -51.37 71.26 -53.14
N LEU A 527 -50.71 72.41 -53.28
CA LEU A 527 -49.43 72.72 -52.64
C LEU A 527 -49.45 72.66 -51.09
N ASP A 528 -50.60 72.89 -50.45
CA ASP A 528 -50.72 72.81 -48.99
C ASP A 528 -51.08 71.39 -48.52
N ASN A 529 -51.92 70.64 -49.27
CA ASN A 529 -52.12 69.21 -49.03
C ASN A 529 -50.82 68.40 -49.21
N LEU A 530 -50.03 68.75 -50.23
CA LEU A 530 -48.71 68.13 -50.47
C LEU A 530 -47.71 68.45 -49.35
N LYS A 531 -47.74 69.67 -48.77
CA LYS A 531 -46.95 69.97 -47.56
C LYS A 531 -47.42 69.14 -46.37
N GLU A 532 -48.72 68.99 -46.15
CA GLU A 532 -49.22 68.20 -45.02
C GLU A 532 -48.87 66.70 -45.17
N GLN A 533 -48.92 66.16 -46.39
CA GLN A 533 -48.40 64.80 -46.66
C GLN A 533 -46.89 64.71 -46.48
N LEU A 534 -46.11 65.71 -46.92
CA LEU A 534 -44.65 65.75 -46.76
C LEU A 534 -44.25 65.89 -45.28
N GLU A 535 -44.96 66.69 -44.48
CA GLU A 535 -44.74 66.78 -43.03
C GLU A 535 -45.06 65.45 -42.35
N ARG A 536 -46.20 64.81 -42.65
CA ARG A 536 -46.53 63.48 -42.12
C ARG A 536 -45.48 62.43 -42.49
N GLN A 537 -45.04 62.39 -43.75
CA GLN A 537 -43.94 61.51 -44.18
C GLN A 537 -42.61 61.88 -43.52
N SER A 538 -42.33 63.15 -43.23
CA SER A 538 -41.13 63.56 -42.49
C SER A 538 -41.16 63.10 -41.03
N VAL A 539 -42.34 63.09 -40.39
CA VAL A 539 -42.53 62.53 -39.05
C VAL A 539 -42.34 61.01 -39.08
N GLU A 540 -42.98 60.30 -40.01
CA GLU A 540 -42.85 58.85 -40.18
C GLU A 540 -41.40 58.42 -40.48
N ILE A 541 -40.68 59.16 -41.35
CA ILE A 541 -39.25 58.99 -41.59
C ILE A 541 -38.43 59.28 -40.32
N SER A 542 -38.81 60.29 -39.51
CA SER A 542 -38.12 60.59 -38.26
C SER A 542 -38.33 59.50 -37.20
N GLU A 543 -39.54 58.92 -37.12
CA GLU A 543 -39.90 57.83 -36.21
C GLU A 543 -39.17 56.53 -36.60
N LEU A 544 -39.17 56.18 -37.89
CA LEU A 544 -38.35 55.09 -38.43
C LEU A 544 -36.86 55.33 -38.21
N THR A 545 -36.38 56.58 -38.31
CA THR A 545 -34.97 56.93 -38.02
C THR A 545 -34.64 56.79 -36.53
N THR A 546 -35.58 57.07 -35.61
CA THR A 546 -35.41 56.76 -34.18
C THR A 546 -35.42 55.25 -33.92
N GLN A 547 -36.39 54.50 -34.46
CA GLN A 547 -36.43 53.04 -34.31
C GLN A 547 -35.16 52.37 -34.85
N LEU A 548 -34.62 52.82 -35.99
CA LEU A 548 -33.37 52.30 -36.57
C LEU A 548 -32.15 52.71 -35.73
N ARG A 549 -32.17 53.89 -35.08
CA ARG A 549 -31.15 54.27 -34.09
C ARG A 549 -31.23 53.39 -32.83
N ASP A 550 -32.43 53.13 -32.33
CA ASP A 550 -32.64 52.38 -31.08
C ASP A 550 -32.30 50.89 -31.28
N HIS A 551 -32.69 50.29 -32.41
CA HIS A 551 -32.22 48.96 -32.81
C HIS A 551 -30.70 48.92 -33.01
N LYS A 552 -30.07 50.00 -33.48
CA LYS A 552 -28.61 50.07 -33.59
C LYS A 552 -27.93 50.14 -32.22
N VAL A 553 -28.50 50.88 -31.25
CA VAL A 553 -28.02 50.90 -29.86
C VAL A 553 -28.23 49.54 -29.19
N GLN A 554 -29.38 48.89 -29.40
CA GLN A 554 -29.66 47.54 -28.91
C GLN A 554 -28.69 46.50 -29.49
N SER A 555 -28.39 46.58 -30.79
CA SER A 555 -27.38 45.75 -31.44
C SER A 555 -25.97 46.01 -30.89
N GLN A 556 -25.60 47.27 -30.64
CA GLN A 556 -24.34 47.62 -29.98
C GLN A 556 -24.26 47.02 -28.57
N GLN A 557 -25.30 47.16 -27.74
CA GLN A 557 -25.38 46.54 -26.41
C GLN A 557 -25.27 45.01 -26.48
N GLN A 558 -25.89 44.35 -27.46
CA GLN A 558 -25.73 42.91 -27.69
C GLN A 558 -24.28 42.55 -28.08
N THR A 559 -23.61 43.34 -28.91
CA THR A 559 -22.18 43.10 -29.21
C THR A 559 -21.27 43.36 -28.01
N GLU A 560 -21.59 44.30 -27.13
CA GLU A 560 -20.86 44.54 -25.88
C GLU A 560 -21.07 43.40 -24.88
N GLN A 561 -22.30 42.87 -24.75
CA GLN A 561 -22.59 41.68 -23.95
C GLN A 561 -21.88 40.43 -24.49
N LEU A 562 -21.89 40.20 -25.81
CA LEU A 562 -21.15 39.10 -26.44
C LEU A 562 -19.63 39.24 -26.27
N ASN A 563 -19.09 40.47 -26.37
CA ASN A 563 -17.67 40.73 -26.08
C ASN A 563 -17.34 40.48 -24.61
N HIS A 564 -18.22 40.85 -23.67
CA HIS A 564 -18.01 40.60 -22.25
C HIS A 564 -18.05 39.09 -21.90
N LEU A 565 -19.02 38.36 -22.44
CA LEU A 565 -19.07 36.89 -22.37
C LEU A 565 -17.81 36.25 -22.98
N ARG A 566 -17.31 36.77 -24.11
CA ARG A 566 -16.08 36.32 -24.74
C ARG A 566 -14.84 36.60 -23.87
N THR A 567 -14.77 37.74 -23.18
CA THR A 567 -13.69 38.00 -22.22
C THR A 567 -13.75 37.04 -21.02
N GLN A 568 -14.93 36.82 -20.42
CA GLN A 568 -15.08 35.85 -19.32
C GLN A 568 -14.72 34.42 -19.75
N LEU A 569 -15.08 34.02 -20.98
CA LEU A 569 -14.74 32.71 -21.52
C LEU A 569 -13.22 32.58 -21.76
N ASN A 570 -12.57 33.61 -22.30
CA ASN A 570 -11.11 33.64 -22.46
C ASN A 570 -10.38 33.61 -21.11
N GLU A 571 -10.89 34.29 -20.08
CA GLU A 571 -10.33 34.28 -18.72
C GLU A 571 -10.43 32.89 -18.07
N LYS A 572 -11.58 32.21 -18.21
CA LYS A 572 -11.75 30.82 -17.76
C LYS A 572 -10.82 29.87 -18.51
N LEU A 573 -10.74 29.98 -19.83
CA LEU A 573 -9.88 29.14 -20.67
C LEU A 573 -8.39 29.37 -20.37
N ALA A 574 -7.99 30.59 -20.03
CA ALA A 574 -6.64 30.89 -19.55
C ALA A 574 -6.37 30.31 -18.14
N ALA A 575 -7.36 30.29 -17.25
CA ALA A 575 -7.25 29.62 -15.96
C ALA A 575 -7.12 28.10 -16.11
N GLU A 576 -7.94 27.47 -16.95
CA GLU A 576 -7.87 26.05 -17.30
C GLU A 576 -6.50 25.69 -17.91
N GLN A 577 -5.98 26.50 -18.83
CA GLN A 577 -4.61 26.32 -19.37
C GLN A 577 -3.51 26.39 -18.31
N ASN A 578 -3.70 27.16 -17.24
CA ASN A 578 -2.73 27.22 -16.15
C ASN A 578 -2.87 26.03 -15.18
N VAL A 579 -4.08 25.49 -15.00
CA VAL A 579 -4.30 24.21 -14.31
C VAL A 579 -3.68 23.04 -15.09
N ILE A 580 -3.82 23.02 -16.41
CA ILE A 580 -3.20 22.01 -17.29
C ILE A 580 -1.67 22.05 -17.15
N LYS A 581 -1.03 23.22 -17.24
CA LYS A 581 0.43 23.34 -17.03
C LYS A 581 0.86 22.85 -15.64
N LEU A 582 0.10 23.17 -14.59
CA LEU A 582 0.39 22.70 -13.23
C LEU A 582 0.24 21.17 -13.10
N LEU A 583 -0.66 20.55 -13.86
CA LEU A 583 -0.79 19.09 -13.96
C LEU A 583 0.35 18.47 -14.79
N GLU A 584 0.79 19.11 -15.87
CA GLU A 584 1.96 18.71 -16.66
C GLU A 584 3.24 18.77 -15.80
N GLU A 585 3.47 19.86 -15.07
CA GLU A 585 4.59 20.01 -14.12
C GLU A 585 4.56 18.93 -13.03
N LYS A 586 3.39 18.64 -12.44
CA LYS A 586 3.22 17.55 -11.47
C LYS A 586 3.46 16.17 -12.09
N SER A 587 3.03 15.94 -13.34
CA SER A 587 3.28 14.69 -14.06
C SER A 587 4.77 14.49 -14.34
N GLN A 588 5.48 15.55 -14.73
CA GLN A 588 6.94 15.53 -14.91
C GLN A 588 7.67 15.29 -13.58
N GLN A 589 7.21 15.90 -12.48
CA GLN A 589 7.75 15.61 -11.15
C GLN A 589 7.52 14.15 -10.74
N LEU A 590 6.32 13.59 -10.98
CA LEU A 590 6.01 12.20 -10.67
C LEU A 590 6.88 11.22 -11.47
N LYS A 591 7.12 11.49 -12.77
CA LYS A 591 8.05 10.72 -13.60
C LYS A 591 9.48 10.79 -13.06
N ALA A 592 9.99 11.99 -12.73
CA ALA A 592 11.28 12.17 -12.09
C ALA A 592 11.38 11.59 -10.65
N HIS A 593 10.27 11.10 -10.08
CA HIS A 593 10.25 10.29 -8.86
C HIS A 593 10.23 8.78 -9.15
N LEU A 594 9.58 8.34 -10.22
CA LEU A 594 9.65 6.97 -10.76
C LEU A 594 11.05 6.65 -11.28
N ASP A 595 11.64 7.51 -12.12
CA ASP A 595 13.02 7.33 -12.65
C ASP A 595 14.05 7.11 -11.51
N ARG A 596 13.84 7.77 -10.37
CA ARG A 596 14.67 7.65 -9.16
C ARG A 596 14.38 6.39 -8.34
N LEU A 597 13.18 5.82 -8.47
CA LEU A 597 12.79 4.56 -7.87
C LEU A 597 13.44 3.41 -8.66
N ASP A 598 13.34 3.44 -9.98
CA ASP A 598 14.00 2.52 -10.91
C ASP A 598 15.54 2.54 -10.72
N GLU A 599 16.13 3.74 -10.59
CA GLU A 599 17.56 3.88 -10.22
C GLU A 599 17.89 3.20 -8.88
N LYS A 600 16.98 3.19 -7.91
CA LYS A 600 17.17 2.60 -6.58
C LYS A 600 16.94 1.10 -6.56
N GLU A 601 15.97 0.61 -7.31
CA GLU A 601 15.76 -0.82 -7.52
C GLU A 601 16.95 -1.42 -8.27
N SER A 602 17.45 -0.77 -9.33
CA SER A 602 18.67 -1.19 -10.02
C SER A 602 19.95 -1.02 -9.17
N GLN A 603 19.92 -0.23 -8.08
CA GLN A 603 20.99 -0.20 -7.07
C GLN A 603 20.86 -1.36 -6.07
N LEU A 604 19.65 -1.71 -5.64
CA LEU A 604 19.36 -2.86 -4.79
C LEU A 604 19.67 -4.19 -5.49
N GLU A 605 19.29 -4.33 -6.77
CA GLU A 605 19.60 -5.50 -7.59
C GLU A 605 21.11 -5.73 -7.71
N LYS A 606 21.89 -4.66 -7.95
CA LYS A 606 23.37 -4.74 -7.97
C LYS A 606 23.97 -5.12 -6.62
N VAL A 607 23.36 -4.68 -5.51
CA VAL A 607 23.77 -5.09 -4.15
C VAL A 607 23.42 -6.56 -3.89
N ASN A 608 22.24 -7.02 -4.32
CA ASN A 608 21.82 -8.42 -4.20
C ASN A 608 22.72 -9.35 -5.05
N LEU A 609 23.04 -8.96 -6.29
CA LEU A 609 23.99 -9.67 -7.14
C LEU A 609 25.37 -9.75 -6.48
N ALA A 610 25.89 -8.63 -5.96
CA ALA A 610 27.17 -8.63 -5.22
C ALA A 610 27.13 -9.46 -3.93
N MET A 611 25.96 -9.60 -3.28
CA MET A 611 25.78 -10.46 -2.11
C MET A 611 25.77 -11.93 -2.50
N VAL A 612 25.10 -12.31 -3.60
CA VAL A 612 25.11 -13.68 -4.15
C VAL A 612 26.51 -14.05 -4.68
N GLU A 613 27.24 -13.11 -5.29
CA GLU A 613 28.66 -13.30 -5.63
C GLU A 613 29.52 -13.53 -4.37
N LEU A 614 29.28 -12.75 -3.30
CA LEU A 614 29.99 -12.93 -2.03
C LEU A 614 29.67 -14.28 -1.37
N GLU A 615 28.42 -14.73 -1.41
CA GLU A 615 28.00 -16.06 -0.93
C GLU A 615 28.58 -17.20 -1.79
N SER A 616 28.62 -17.06 -3.12
CA SER A 616 29.24 -18.04 -4.01
C SER A 616 30.76 -18.15 -3.79
N THR A 617 31.45 -17.03 -3.54
CA THR A 617 32.89 -17.05 -3.22
C THR A 617 33.17 -17.49 -1.79
N TRP A 618 32.23 -17.29 -0.85
CA TRP A 618 32.33 -17.83 0.52
C TRP A 618 32.10 -19.34 0.54
N THR A 619 31.06 -19.84 -0.13
CA THR A 619 30.79 -21.28 -0.26
C THR A 619 31.86 -22.00 -1.07
N SER A 620 32.41 -21.39 -2.13
CA SER A 620 33.57 -21.92 -2.85
C SER A 620 34.79 -22.04 -1.93
N LYS A 621 35.08 -21.02 -1.10
CA LYS A 621 36.14 -21.10 -0.08
C LYS A 621 35.82 -22.14 1.01
N HIS A 622 34.56 -22.28 1.40
CA HIS A 622 34.13 -23.28 2.38
C HIS A 622 34.39 -24.68 1.85
N SER A 623 33.94 -24.97 0.63
CA SER A 623 34.23 -26.21 -0.10
C SER A 623 35.74 -26.47 -0.23
N GLN A 624 36.55 -25.45 -0.55
CA GLN A 624 38.02 -25.59 -0.57
C GLN A 624 38.60 -25.91 0.83
N THR A 625 38.06 -25.32 1.91
CA THR A 625 38.49 -25.67 3.27
C THR A 625 38.02 -27.05 3.72
N GLU A 626 36.83 -27.49 3.33
CA GLU A 626 36.35 -28.85 3.57
C GLU A 626 37.12 -29.88 2.73
N GLU A 627 37.43 -29.59 1.47
CA GLU A 627 38.33 -30.38 0.64
C GLU A 627 39.71 -30.50 1.26
N LEU A 628 40.29 -29.41 1.78
CA LEU A 628 41.59 -29.44 2.45
C LEU A 628 41.51 -30.21 3.77
N ALA A 629 40.46 -30.03 4.57
CA ALA A 629 40.21 -30.82 5.77
C ALA A 629 40.03 -32.31 5.45
N ASN A 630 39.31 -32.65 4.37
CA ASN A 630 39.12 -34.02 3.90
C ASN A 630 40.39 -34.60 3.27
N LYS A 631 41.26 -33.79 2.64
CA LYS A 631 42.59 -34.21 2.16
C LYS A 631 43.54 -34.48 3.34
N TYR A 632 43.58 -33.61 4.35
CA TYR A 632 44.35 -33.87 5.57
C TYR A 632 43.80 -35.04 6.39
N LYS A 633 42.47 -35.18 6.47
CA LYS A 633 41.82 -36.32 7.12
C LYS A 633 42.08 -37.62 6.35
N SER A 634 41.95 -37.63 5.02
CA SER A 634 42.31 -38.76 4.17
C SER A 634 43.80 -39.11 4.26
N GLN A 635 44.69 -38.13 4.45
CA GLN A 635 46.10 -38.40 4.78
C GLN A 635 46.29 -38.99 6.19
N LEU A 636 45.48 -38.55 7.17
CA LEU A 636 45.50 -39.11 8.53
C LEU A 636 44.96 -40.55 8.55
N ASP A 637 43.84 -40.79 7.87
CA ASP A 637 43.18 -42.07 7.70
C ASP A 637 44.05 -43.00 6.83
N ALA A 638 44.76 -42.48 5.82
CA ALA A 638 45.76 -43.24 5.06
C ALA A 638 46.95 -43.62 5.95
N LEU A 639 47.50 -42.74 6.79
CA LEU A 639 48.53 -43.12 7.76
C LEU A 639 48.00 -44.13 8.79
N HIS A 640 46.75 -43.95 9.22
CA HIS A 640 46.06 -44.83 10.17
C HIS A 640 45.70 -46.19 9.58
N ASN A 641 45.61 -46.31 8.25
CA ASN A 641 45.40 -47.55 7.52
C ASN A 641 46.72 -48.18 7.06
N GLU A 642 47.72 -47.40 6.63
CA GLU A 642 49.07 -47.89 6.30
C GLU A 642 49.74 -48.56 7.50
N LEU A 643 49.51 -48.10 8.72
CA LEU A 643 50.07 -48.71 9.93
C LEU A 643 49.55 -50.15 10.17
N PRO A 644 48.22 -50.41 10.25
CA PRO A 644 47.68 -51.76 10.31
C PRO A 644 47.85 -52.53 9.00
N ASP A 645 47.97 -51.90 7.82
CA ASP A 645 48.20 -52.63 6.57
C ASP A 645 49.68 -53.03 6.39
N GLN A 646 50.65 -52.31 6.99
CA GLN A 646 52.03 -52.79 7.16
C GLN A 646 52.08 -53.99 8.12
N ILE A 647 51.30 -53.95 9.21
CA ILE A 647 51.12 -55.10 10.12
C ILE A 647 50.41 -56.25 9.38
N SER A 648 49.37 -55.95 8.59
CA SER A 648 48.60 -56.89 7.77
C SER A 648 49.48 -57.51 6.69
N GLN A 649 50.39 -56.76 6.07
CA GLN A 649 51.35 -57.30 5.10
C GLN A 649 52.41 -58.17 5.76
N LEU A 650 52.87 -57.86 6.98
CA LEU A 650 53.75 -58.76 7.75
C LEU A 650 53.03 -60.07 8.12
N THR A 651 51.78 -59.99 8.58
CA THR A 651 50.93 -61.16 8.87
C THR A 651 50.58 -61.95 7.61
N LYS A 652 50.19 -61.28 6.52
CA LYS A 652 49.92 -61.91 5.21
C LYS A 652 51.18 -62.44 4.53
N GLN A 653 52.39 -61.94 4.83
CA GLN A 653 53.63 -62.58 4.39
C GLN A 653 53.93 -63.87 5.17
N LEU A 654 53.47 -63.97 6.43
CA LEU A 654 53.46 -65.21 7.20
C LEU A 654 52.42 -66.18 6.61
N GLU A 655 51.17 -65.73 6.46
CA GLU A 655 50.04 -66.54 5.97
C GLU A 655 50.18 -66.93 4.49
N ALA A 656 50.69 -66.07 3.61
CA ALA A 656 50.95 -66.43 2.22
C ALA A 656 52.07 -67.46 2.09
N LYS A 657 53.05 -67.51 2.99
CA LYS A 657 54.00 -68.64 3.06
C LYS A 657 53.34 -69.92 3.59
N GLN A 658 52.32 -69.79 4.45
CA GLN A 658 51.45 -70.90 4.86
C GLN A 658 50.56 -71.40 3.70
N GLN A 659 50.02 -70.50 2.87
CA GLN A 659 49.03 -70.78 1.81
C GLN A 659 49.65 -71.10 0.44
N GLN A 660 50.86 -70.63 0.13
CA GLN A 660 51.61 -71.08 -1.06
C GLN A 660 51.99 -72.57 -0.98
N LEU A 661 52.03 -73.16 0.24
CA LEU A 661 52.10 -74.61 0.45
C LEU A 661 50.76 -75.32 0.18
N HIS A 662 49.66 -74.60 0.01
CA HIS A 662 48.30 -75.15 -0.15
C HIS A 662 47.67 -74.86 -1.53
N HIS A 663 47.96 -73.71 -2.17
CA HIS A 663 47.37 -73.40 -3.49
C HIS A 663 48.11 -74.04 -4.67
N LEU A 664 49.30 -74.62 -4.45
CA LEU A 664 49.94 -75.53 -5.41
C LEU A 664 49.15 -76.86 -5.62
N GLN A 665 48.06 -77.06 -4.87
CA GLN A 665 47.34 -78.33 -4.73
C GLN A 665 46.07 -78.44 -5.61
N GLU A 666 45.49 -77.33 -6.09
CA GLU A 666 44.19 -77.33 -6.79
C GLU A 666 44.28 -77.15 -8.31
N GLN A 667 43.66 -76.10 -8.87
CA GLN A 667 43.00 -76.17 -10.18
C GLN A 667 43.60 -75.16 -11.18
N LEU A 668 44.10 -75.51 -12.36
CA LEU A 668 44.12 -76.75 -13.16
C LEU A 668 42.80 -77.16 -13.87
N ASP A 669 41.64 -76.65 -13.46
CA ASP A 669 40.34 -76.99 -14.05
C ASP A 669 39.51 -75.73 -14.39
N LEU A 670 38.51 -75.90 -15.29
CA LEU A 670 37.54 -74.88 -15.74
C LEU A 670 38.19 -73.68 -16.46
N LYS A 671 38.53 -73.75 -17.76
CA LYS A 671 37.68 -73.95 -18.96
C LYS A 671 36.42 -73.07 -18.96
N SER A 672 36.18 -72.18 -19.93
CA SER A 672 36.26 -72.26 -21.41
C SER A 672 35.11 -73.06 -22.07
N SER A 673 33.91 -72.47 -22.11
CA SER A 673 32.85 -72.74 -23.10
C SER A 673 31.68 -71.78 -22.87
N GLU A 674 31.30 -71.01 -23.89
CA GLU A 674 29.92 -70.81 -24.39
C GLU A 674 29.88 -69.60 -25.32
N ASP A 675 30.17 -69.91 -26.59
CA ASP A 675 30.18 -69.00 -27.73
C ASP A 675 29.03 -69.39 -28.68
N GLN A 676 28.49 -68.45 -29.45
CA GLN A 676 27.57 -68.66 -30.58
C GLN A 676 26.27 -69.48 -30.36
N THR A 677 25.10 -68.83 -30.33
CA THR A 677 23.88 -69.39 -30.95
C THR A 677 22.79 -68.34 -31.24
N GLN A 678 22.07 -68.53 -32.35
CA GLN A 678 20.73 -67.95 -32.68
C GLN A 678 20.66 -66.40 -32.72
N GLN A 679 20.58 -65.69 -33.86
CA GLN A 679 20.24 -66.04 -35.26
C GLN A 679 18.87 -66.71 -35.49
N LEU A 680 18.25 -66.35 -36.63
CA LEU A 680 17.02 -66.90 -37.22
C LEU A 680 15.69 -66.60 -36.49
N GLN A 681 14.96 -65.56 -36.92
CA GLN A 681 13.56 -65.65 -37.43
C GLN A 681 12.97 -64.28 -37.82
N SER A 682 11.90 -64.31 -38.65
CA SER A 682 11.01 -63.20 -39.10
C SER A 682 11.37 -62.34 -40.32
N THR A 683 12.27 -62.76 -41.22
CA THR A 683 12.44 -62.16 -42.56
C THR A 683 11.34 -62.55 -43.57
N ILE A 684 10.12 -62.86 -43.10
CA ILE A 684 9.04 -63.43 -43.91
C ILE A 684 7.67 -62.91 -43.42
N GLU A 685 7.12 -61.91 -44.11
CA GLU A 685 5.72 -61.87 -44.62
C GLU A 685 5.51 -60.54 -45.39
N VAL A 686 5.84 -60.49 -46.68
CA VAL A 686 5.03 -60.92 -47.85
C VAL A 686 3.99 -59.84 -48.23
N LEU A 687 4.26 -59.07 -49.30
CA LEU A 687 3.85 -59.41 -50.67
C LEU A 687 2.34 -59.69 -50.81
N SER A 688 1.50 -58.74 -50.37
CA SER A 688 0.04 -58.84 -50.50
C SER A 688 -0.58 -57.46 -50.73
N GLN A 689 -1.20 -57.26 -51.90
CA GLN A 689 -1.87 -56.02 -52.35
C GLN A 689 -0.89 -54.83 -52.58
N GLU A 690 -1.13 -53.87 -53.49
CA GLU A 690 -2.32 -53.57 -54.31
C GLU A 690 -2.02 -53.71 -55.82
N LYS A 691 -2.34 -54.87 -56.37
CA LYS A 691 -2.27 -55.16 -57.82
C LYS A 691 -3.65 -54.88 -58.49
N ALA A 692 -4.25 -53.74 -58.15
CA ALA A 692 -5.65 -53.39 -58.45
C ALA A 692 -5.90 -51.90 -58.20
N GLU A 693 -6.54 -51.09 -59.05
CA GLU A 693 -6.93 -51.17 -60.47
C GLU A 693 -6.81 -49.73 -61.04
N LEU A 694 -6.41 -49.40 -62.27
CA LEU A 694 -6.26 -50.08 -63.56
C LEU A 694 -7.54 -50.54 -64.28
N ILE A 695 -8.70 -50.17 -63.74
CA ILE A 695 -10.04 -50.32 -64.35
C ILE A 695 -10.78 -49.01 -64.04
N LYS A 696 -10.66 -47.95 -64.82
CA LYS A 696 -11.34 -47.69 -66.12
C LYS A 696 -10.68 -46.43 -66.73
N VAL A 697 -10.33 -46.27 -68.02
CA VAL A 697 -10.87 -46.76 -69.30
C VAL A 697 -12.28 -46.25 -69.57
N LEU A 698 -12.53 -45.64 -70.75
CA LEU A 698 -13.78 -44.93 -71.13
C LEU A 698 -13.99 -43.65 -70.30
N GLN A 699 -13.97 -42.43 -70.84
CA GLN A 699 -14.15 -41.91 -72.20
C GLN A 699 -13.31 -40.62 -72.38
N GLN A 700 -12.72 -40.26 -73.52
CA GLN A 700 -12.85 -40.73 -74.91
C GLN A 700 -14.28 -40.66 -75.48
N LYS A 701 -15.01 -39.55 -75.31
CA LYS A 701 -16.25 -39.32 -76.10
C LYS A 701 -16.71 -37.87 -76.36
N HIS A 702 -15.84 -36.86 -76.37
CA HIS A 702 -16.24 -35.58 -77.00
C HIS A 702 -15.15 -34.79 -77.77
N SER A 703 -14.38 -35.52 -78.58
CA SER A 703 -13.54 -34.94 -79.65
C SER A 703 -14.37 -34.60 -80.90
N GLU A 704 -15.51 -33.90 -80.74
CA GLU A 704 -16.59 -33.89 -81.75
C GLU A 704 -17.23 -32.52 -82.05
N ASN A 705 -16.79 -31.40 -81.45
CA ASN A 705 -17.42 -30.08 -81.63
C ASN A 705 -16.46 -28.99 -82.16
N THR A 706 -15.81 -29.23 -83.30
CA THR A 706 -14.93 -28.22 -83.96
C THR A 706 -14.84 -28.41 -85.49
N GLN A 707 -15.94 -28.78 -86.17
CA GLN A 707 -15.93 -29.08 -87.62
C GLN A 707 -17.14 -28.53 -88.42
N TYR A 708 -17.66 -27.35 -88.08
CA TYR A 708 -18.77 -26.70 -88.83
C TYR A 708 -18.43 -25.26 -89.31
N TYR A 709 -17.30 -25.11 -90.00
CA TYR A 709 -16.83 -23.83 -90.57
C TYR A 709 -16.46 -23.91 -92.06
N ALA A 710 -17.05 -24.87 -92.81
CA ALA A 710 -16.55 -25.27 -94.13
C ALA A 710 -17.51 -25.06 -95.32
N GLU A 711 -18.82 -24.88 -95.11
CA GLU A 711 -19.81 -25.02 -96.19
C GLU A 711 -20.77 -23.82 -96.28
N ILE A 712 -21.06 -23.38 -97.52
CA ILE A 712 -21.93 -22.23 -97.90
C ILE A 712 -21.32 -20.82 -97.68
N GLN A 713 -20.48 -20.38 -98.63
CA GLN A 713 -20.69 -19.09 -99.35
C GLN A 713 -19.77 -18.95 -100.59
N ARG A 714 -20.36 -19.05 -101.80
CA ARG A 714 -19.73 -18.87 -103.12
C ARG A 714 -20.79 -18.42 -104.14
N LEU A 715 -20.42 -17.69 -105.21
CA LEU A 715 -21.28 -16.70 -105.90
C LEU A 715 -21.78 -17.03 -107.34
N LEU A 716 -22.90 -16.36 -107.75
CA LEU A 716 -23.40 -16.00 -109.12
C LEU A 716 -23.94 -17.12 -110.06
N PRO A 717 -24.61 -16.85 -111.24
CA PRO A 717 -25.48 -15.73 -111.75
C PRO A 717 -26.69 -16.18 -112.68
N PHE A 718 -27.57 -15.27 -113.20
CA PHE A 718 -28.16 -15.29 -114.60
C PHE A 718 -29.20 -14.18 -114.96
N GLU A 719 -29.21 -13.63 -116.22
CA GLU A 719 -30.31 -12.83 -116.85
C GLU A 719 -30.12 -12.63 -118.40
N LYS A 720 -31.19 -12.71 -119.24
CA LYS A 720 -31.45 -12.04 -120.58
C LYS A 720 -32.30 -12.84 -121.61
N GLN A 721 -33.51 -12.37 -122.01
CA GLN A 721 -34.17 -12.66 -123.33
C GLN A 721 -35.56 -11.96 -123.50
N LEU A 722 -35.70 -10.84 -124.26
CA LEU A 722 -37.02 -10.18 -124.53
C LEU A 722 -37.00 -9.05 -125.61
N MET A 723 -37.13 -9.29 -126.94
CA MET A 723 -36.98 -8.16 -127.93
C MET A 723 -37.63 -8.19 -129.34
N GLU A 724 -38.43 -9.18 -129.79
CA GLU A 724 -38.65 -9.36 -131.28
C GLU A 724 -40.06 -9.21 -131.90
N LEU A 725 -41.16 -9.05 -131.17
CA LEU A 725 -42.54 -9.33 -131.70
C LEU A 725 -43.41 -8.16 -132.22
N VAL A 726 -42.86 -6.96 -132.49
CA VAL A 726 -43.69 -5.72 -132.55
C VAL A 726 -44.31 -5.36 -133.93
N ARG A 727 -43.87 -5.94 -135.06
CA ARG A 727 -43.82 -5.18 -136.34
C ARG A 727 -45.00 -5.24 -137.34
N GLU A 728 -45.92 -6.21 -137.30
CA GLU A 728 -46.75 -6.54 -138.50
C GLU A 728 -48.15 -5.89 -138.62
N ARG A 729 -48.44 -4.82 -137.87
CA ARG A 729 -49.83 -4.42 -137.53
C ARG A 729 -50.61 -3.54 -138.55
N GLU A 730 -49.98 -2.93 -139.54
CA GLU A 730 -50.45 -1.60 -140.03
C GLU A 730 -51.37 -1.56 -141.27
N LYS A 731 -51.40 -2.59 -142.14
CA LYS A 731 -51.85 -2.43 -143.55
C LYS A 731 -53.34 -2.60 -143.87
N LEU A 732 -54.21 -2.92 -142.91
CA LEU A 732 -55.62 -3.29 -143.19
C LEU A 732 -56.65 -2.13 -143.03
N ASN A 733 -56.21 -0.88 -142.85
CA ASN A 733 -57.09 0.21 -142.39
C ASN A 733 -57.97 0.87 -143.47
N ASP A 734 -57.44 1.13 -144.67
CA ASP A 734 -57.90 2.30 -145.44
C ASP A 734 -59.21 2.11 -146.21
N GLN A 735 -59.47 0.94 -146.80
CA GLN A 735 -60.68 0.71 -147.62
C GLN A 735 -61.99 0.72 -146.81
N ILE A 736 -61.90 0.68 -145.48
CA ILE A 736 -63.05 0.78 -144.57
C ILE A 736 -63.59 2.24 -144.52
N ALA A 737 -62.81 3.23 -144.97
CA ALA A 737 -63.11 4.66 -144.77
C ALA A 737 -64.38 5.19 -145.47
N PHE A 738 -64.72 4.73 -146.68
CA PHE A 738 -65.75 5.40 -147.49
C PHE A 738 -67.20 4.94 -147.19
N LEU A 739 -67.41 3.66 -146.89
CA LEU A 739 -68.73 3.17 -146.47
C LEU A 739 -69.09 3.58 -145.03
N LYS A 740 -68.09 3.97 -144.22
CA LYS A 740 -68.30 4.66 -142.95
C LYS A 740 -69.05 5.98 -143.17
N GLU A 741 -68.54 6.90 -143.99
CA GLU A 741 -69.04 8.29 -144.06
C GLU A 741 -70.57 8.45 -144.22
N LYS A 742 -71.22 7.55 -144.97
CA LYS A 742 -72.69 7.54 -145.11
C LYS A 742 -73.44 6.80 -143.99
N SER A 743 -72.78 5.85 -143.32
CA SER A 743 -73.18 5.38 -141.98
C SER A 743 -73.12 6.56 -141.00
N ASP A 744 -72.04 7.34 -141.07
CA ASP A 744 -71.64 8.31 -140.05
C ASP A 744 -72.64 9.47 -139.91
N ILE A 745 -73.38 9.85 -140.96
CA ILE A 745 -74.42 10.90 -140.87
C ILE A 745 -75.69 10.41 -140.16
N LEU A 746 -76.08 9.14 -140.33
CA LEU A 746 -77.24 8.57 -139.63
C LEU A 746 -76.86 8.11 -138.22
N THR A 747 -75.67 7.53 -138.06
CA THR A 747 -75.14 7.21 -136.73
C THR A 747 -74.84 8.49 -135.95
N THR A 748 -74.38 9.60 -136.52
CA THR A 748 -74.22 10.86 -135.75
C THR A 748 -75.55 11.41 -135.24
N ASN A 749 -76.65 11.36 -135.99
CA ASN A 749 -77.95 11.81 -135.46
C ASN A 749 -78.46 10.89 -134.32
N LEU A 750 -78.43 9.56 -134.54
CA LEU A 750 -78.80 8.60 -133.49
C LEU A 750 -77.85 8.69 -132.28
N LEU A 751 -76.56 8.94 -132.53
CA LEU A 751 -75.55 9.19 -131.51
C LEU A 751 -75.84 10.50 -130.79
N THR A 752 -76.31 11.58 -131.43
CA THR A 752 -76.64 12.83 -130.71
C THR A 752 -77.82 12.67 -129.77
N GLU A 753 -78.88 11.93 -130.15
CA GLU A 753 -79.94 11.59 -129.19
C GLU A 753 -79.45 10.60 -128.13
N GLN A 754 -78.65 9.61 -128.49
CA GLN A 754 -78.08 8.66 -127.53
C GLN A 754 -77.06 9.32 -126.59
N THR A 755 -76.35 10.36 -127.00
CA THR A 755 -75.48 11.18 -126.14
C THR A 755 -76.29 12.13 -125.29
N ASN A 756 -77.42 12.66 -125.77
CA ASN A 756 -78.31 13.47 -124.93
C ASN A 756 -79.00 12.61 -123.87
N GLN A 757 -79.47 11.39 -124.19
CA GLN A 757 -79.96 10.44 -123.18
C GLN A 757 -78.85 9.98 -122.24
N ARG A 758 -77.64 9.68 -122.74
CA ARG A 758 -76.47 9.41 -121.88
C ARG A 758 -76.13 10.58 -120.99
N LEU A 759 -76.17 11.82 -121.49
CA LEU A 759 -75.84 13.02 -120.73
C LEU A 759 -76.89 13.28 -119.64
N LEU A 760 -78.17 13.04 -119.92
CA LEU A 760 -79.23 13.15 -118.91
C LEU A 760 -79.14 12.04 -117.85
N GLN A 761 -78.84 10.80 -118.27
CA GLN A 761 -78.57 9.69 -117.36
C GLN A 761 -77.28 9.92 -116.55
N GLN A 762 -76.25 10.50 -117.16
CA GLN A 762 -75.01 10.88 -116.51
C GLN A 762 -75.25 11.98 -115.49
N GLN A 763 -75.99 13.05 -115.83
CA GLN A 763 -76.36 14.09 -114.86
C GLN A 763 -77.23 13.54 -113.72
N GLN A 764 -78.09 12.55 -114.00
CA GLN A 764 -78.87 11.87 -112.97
C GLN A 764 -77.98 10.99 -112.06
N LEU A 765 -76.99 10.30 -112.63
CA LEU A 765 -76.01 9.51 -111.88
C LEU A 765 -75.07 10.42 -111.08
N GLU A 766 -74.53 11.49 -111.67
CA GLU A 766 -73.69 12.50 -111.01
C GLU A 766 -74.45 13.17 -109.85
N ALA A 767 -75.76 13.44 -110.00
CA ALA A 767 -76.60 13.94 -108.91
C ALA A 767 -76.85 12.89 -107.81
N GLN A 768 -77.01 11.62 -108.17
CA GLN A 768 -77.13 10.51 -107.21
C GLN A 768 -75.80 10.22 -106.49
N GLU A 769 -74.67 10.34 -107.18
CA GLU A 769 -73.32 10.24 -106.61
C GLU A 769 -73.05 11.41 -105.67
N GLN A 770 -73.38 12.65 -106.05
CA GLN A 770 -73.31 13.81 -105.15
C GLN A 770 -74.21 13.66 -103.92
N GLN A 771 -75.43 13.14 -104.09
CA GLN A 771 -76.30 12.84 -102.96
C GLN A 771 -75.69 11.75 -102.05
N ALA A 772 -75.08 10.71 -102.63
CA ALA A 772 -74.42 9.64 -101.89
C ALA A 772 -73.11 10.07 -101.21
N THR A 773 -72.34 11.01 -101.78
CA THR A 773 -71.18 11.60 -101.10
C THR A 773 -71.63 12.49 -99.95
N VAL A 774 -72.61 13.36 -100.14
CA VAL A 774 -73.15 14.20 -99.06
C VAL A 774 -73.77 13.36 -97.94
N GLN A 775 -74.42 12.23 -98.25
CA GLN A 775 -74.88 11.28 -97.23
C GLN A 775 -73.72 10.65 -96.46
N LYS A 776 -72.68 10.16 -97.14
CA LYS A 776 -71.47 9.61 -96.50
C LYS A 776 -70.71 10.66 -95.68
N ASP A 777 -70.66 11.91 -96.13
CA ASP A 777 -70.02 12.99 -95.40
C ASP A 777 -70.84 13.38 -94.15
N LEU A 778 -72.17 13.31 -94.20
CA LEU A 778 -73.04 13.47 -93.03
C LEU A 778 -72.95 12.28 -92.04
N GLU A 779 -72.83 11.05 -92.55
CA GLU A 779 -72.62 9.85 -91.75
C GLU A 779 -71.26 9.91 -91.05
N ARG A 780 -70.18 10.19 -91.81
CA ARG A 780 -68.82 10.41 -91.28
C ARG A 780 -68.75 11.58 -90.29
N LEU A 781 -69.49 12.68 -90.53
CA LEU A 781 -69.54 13.80 -89.60
C LEU A 781 -70.25 13.42 -88.30
N ARG A 782 -71.31 12.59 -88.36
CA ARG A 782 -71.97 12.04 -87.17
C ARG A 782 -71.08 11.06 -86.42
N GLU A 783 -70.41 10.15 -87.10
CA GLU A 783 -69.42 9.23 -86.51
C GLU A 783 -68.28 10.01 -85.85
N HIS A 784 -67.79 11.09 -86.49
CA HIS A 784 -66.78 11.96 -85.90
C HIS A 784 -67.31 12.73 -84.67
N LEU A 785 -68.53 13.30 -84.73
CA LEU A 785 -69.10 14.01 -83.58
C LEU A 785 -69.31 13.06 -82.41
N LEU A 786 -69.92 11.90 -82.67
CA LEU A 786 -70.15 10.85 -81.69
C LEU A 786 -68.83 10.35 -81.11
N LYS A 787 -67.78 10.16 -81.93
CA LYS A 787 -66.47 9.76 -81.43
C LYS A 787 -65.76 10.85 -80.61
N VAL A 788 -65.98 12.12 -80.92
CA VAL A 788 -65.48 13.25 -80.11
C VAL A 788 -66.25 13.35 -78.79
N GLU A 789 -67.57 13.11 -78.79
CA GLU A 789 -68.37 13.02 -77.57
C GLU A 789 -67.97 11.80 -76.71
N GLU A 790 -67.77 10.62 -77.31
CA GLU A 790 -67.22 9.43 -76.66
C GLU A 790 -65.86 9.75 -76.02
N LEU A 791 -64.91 10.31 -76.78
CA LEU A 791 -63.57 10.67 -76.28
C LEU A 791 -63.66 11.67 -75.12
N HIS A 792 -64.41 12.76 -75.25
CA HIS A 792 -64.57 13.72 -74.15
C HIS A 792 -65.24 13.08 -72.91
N THR A 793 -66.18 12.14 -73.08
CA THR A 793 -66.75 11.41 -71.93
C THR A 793 -65.76 10.43 -71.31
N GLN A 794 -64.93 9.77 -72.12
CA GLN A 794 -63.85 8.90 -71.66
C GLN A 794 -62.81 9.71 -70.88
N GLU A 795 -62.29 10.79 -71.46
CA GLU A 795 -61.37 11.74 -70.81
C GLU A 795 -61.96 12.29 -69.50
N THR A 796 -63.27 12.60 -69.47
CA THR A 796 -63.93 13.06 -68.23
C THR A 796 -64.00 11.96 -67.16
N VAL A 797 -64.23 10.70 -67.54
CA VAL A 797 -64.28 9.55 -66.61
C VAL A 797 -62.87 9.17 -66.14
N GLU A 798 -61.87 9.23 -67.01
CA GLU A 798 -60.46 9.03 -66.67
C GLU A 798 -59.97 10.13 -65.71
N LEU A 799 -60.25 11.41 -65.99
CA LEU A 799 -59.96 12.52 -65.06
C LEU A 799 -60.72 12.41 -63.73
N GLN A 800 -61.94 11.86 -63.72
CA GLN A 800 -62.66 11.58 -62.47
C GLN A 800 -62.01 10.45 -61.68
N ARG A 801 -61.63 9.35 -62.35
CA ARG A 801 -60.91 8.22 -61.76
C ARG A 801 -59.58 8.69 -61.16
N ASP A 802 -58.77 9.45 -61.91
CA ASP A 802 -57.48 9.95 -61.45
C ASP A 802 -57.61 10.90 -60.24
N LEU A 803 -58.69 11.67 -60.20
CA LEU A 803 -59.02 12.57 -59.08
C LEU A 803 -59.49 11.78 -57.84
N GLU A 804 -60.26 10.70 -58.02
CA GLU A 804 -60.62 9.77 -56.94
C GLU A 804 -59.42 8.96 -56.44
N GLU A 805 -58.55 8.50 -57.34
CA GLU A 805 -57.30 7.80 -57.02
C GLU A 805 -56.34 8.73 -56.27
N SER A 806 -56.12 9.95 -56.76
CA SER A 806 -55.35 10.99 -56.08
C SER A 806 -55.90 11.33 -54.68
N LYS A 807 -57.22 11.43 -54.51
CA LYS A 807 -57.87 11.58 -53.19
C LYS A 807 -57.65 10.36 -52.30
N SER A 808 -57.71 9.14 -52.84
CA SER A 808 -57.47 7.92 -52.06
C SER A 808 -56.03 7.83 -51.56
N ILE A 809 -55.06 8.21 -52.40
CA ILE A 809 -53.64 8.34 -52.06
C ILE A 809 -53.45 9.45 -51.02
N GLN A 810 -54.08 10.62 -51.20
CA GLN A 810 -54.01 11.71 -50.22
C GLN A 810 -54.57 11.30 -48.85
N ALA A 811 -55.69 10.57 -48.82
CA ALA A 811 -56.29 10.08 -47.58
C ALA A 811 -55.42 9.01 -46.90
N ALA A 812 -54.85 8.07 -47.67
CA ALA A 812 -53.93 7.05 -47.16
C ALA A 812 -52.63 7.70 -46.61
N LEU A 813 -52.06 8.67 -47.34
CA LEU A 813 -50.86 9.38 -46.93
C LEU A 813 -51.12 10.28 -45.71
N GLN A 814 -52.28 10.93 -45.60
CA GLN A 814 -52.69 11.64 -44.39
C GLN A 814 -52.87 10.68 -43.20
N GLN A 815 -53.43 9.49 -43.42
CA GLN A 815 -53.52 8.46 -42.38
C GLN A 815 -52.12 8.02 -41.94
N GLU A 816 -51.19 7.78 -42.86
CA GLU A 816 -49.82 7.36 -42.53
C GLU A 816 -49.00 8.47 -41.86
N VAL A 817 -49.21 9.74 -42.23
CA VAL A 817 -48.68 10.89 -41.50
C VAL A 817 -49.24 10.95 -40.08
N SER A 818 -50.52 10.63 -39.85
CA SER A 818 -51.10 10.57 -38.50
C SER A 818 -50.57 9.40 -37.65
N LYS A 819 -50.38 8.22 -38.26
CA LYS A 819 -49.76 7.04 -37.61
C LYS A 819 -48.30 7.31 -37.26
N SER A 820 -47.51 7.79 -38.21
CA SER A 820 -46.09 8.10 -38.01
C SER A 820 -45.90 9.25 -37.02
N SER A 821 -46.71 10.31 -37.06
CA SER A 821 -46.72 11.35 -36.02
C SER A 821 -47.00 10.78 -34.63
N THR A 822 -48.03 9.92 -34.49
CA THR A 822 -48.33 9.22 -33.23
C THR A 822 -47.18 8.30 -32.79
N ALA A 823 -46.54 7.61 -33.74
CA ALA A 823 -45.40 6.75 -33.49
C ALA A 823 -44.18 7.56 -33.01
N TYR A 824 -43.87 8.70 -33.66
CA TYR A 824 -42.83 9.65 -33.24
C TYR A 824 -43.11 10.22 -31.84
N THR A 825 -44.34 10.64 -31.54
CA THR A 825 -44.70 11.07 -30.17
C THR A 825 -44.51 9.92 -29.17
N SER A 826 -44.93 8.70 -29.50
CA SER A 826 -44.74 7.54 -28.61
C SER A 826 -43.26 7.17 -28.42
N ALA A 827 -42.42 7.33 -29.46
CA ALA A 827 -40.99 7.07 -29.42
C ALA A 827 -40.25 8.16 -28.65
N SER A 828 -40.65 9.43 -28.80
CA SER A 828 -40.15 10.56 -28.03
C SER A 828 -40.50 10.43 -26.55
N ILE A 829 -41.73 10.01 -26.21
CA ILE A 829 -42.12 9.71 -24.83
C ILE A 829 -41.28 8.56 -24.25
N ARG A 830 -41.12 7.45 -24.98
CA ARG A 830 -40.28 6.33 -24.52
C ARG A 830 -38.80 6.73 -24.36
N ALA A 831 -38.26 7.53 -25.27
CA ALA A 831 -36.89 8.03 -25.18
C ALA A 831 -36.70 9.01 -24.01
N ASN A 832 -37.69 9.85 -23.73
CA ASN A 832 -37.67 10.75 -22.57
C ASN A 832 -37.80 9.97 -21.25
N GLN A 833 -38.69 8.97 -21.18
CA GLN A 833 -38.78 8.04 -20.05
C GLN A 833 -37.46 7.29 -19.83
N GLN A 834 -36.81 6.82 -20.90
CA GLN A 834 -35.48 6.20 -20.81
C GLN A 834 -34.43 7.21 -20.27
N ALA A 835 -34.41 8.44 -20.76
CA ALA A 835 -33.54 9.49 -20.24
C ALA A 835 -33.79 9.80 -18.75
N GLU A 836 -35.06 9.87 -18.33
CA GLU A 836 -35.45 10.05 -16.92
C GLU A 836 -35.01 8.87 -16.04
N THR A 837 -35.17 7.62 -16.50
CA THR A 837 -34.67 6.44 -15.77
C THR A 837 -33.15 6.40 -15.67
N LEU A 838 -32.43 6.78 -16.73
CA LEU A 838 -30.96 6.88 -16.72
C LEU A 838 -30.48 8.03 -15.81
N GLN A 839 -31.21 9.15 -15.78
CA GLN A 839 -30.92 10.27 -14.86
C GLN A 839 -31.17 9.87 -13.40
N ALA A 840 -32.22 9.09 -13.12
CA ALA A 840 -32.49 8.55 -11.79
C ALA A 840 -31.42 7.52 -11.35
N GLN A 841 -30.99 6.63 -12.26
CA GLN A 841 -29.89 5.69 -12.03
C GLN A 841 -28.57 6.42 -11.78
N HIS A 842 -28.26 7.47 -12.55
CA HIS A 842 -27.08 8.31 -12.32
C HIS A 842 -27.14 9.02 -10.95
N ALA A 843 -28.30 9.54 -10.55
CA ALA A 843 -28.48 10.14 -9.23
C ALA A 843 -28.28 9.12 -8.09
N LEU A 844 -28.79 7.90 -8.24
CA LEU A 844 -28.57 6.81 -7.28
C LEU A 844 -27.10 6.38 -7.21
N LEU A 845 -26.43 6.20 -8.35
CA LEU A 845 -25.00 5.89 -8.41
C LEU A 845 -24.14 7.01 -7.81
N GLN A 846 -24.53 8.28 -8.02
CA GLN A 846 -23.87 9.42 -7.38
C GLN A 846 -24.06 9.41 -5.85
N GLN A 847 -25.27 9.10 -5.35
CA GLN A 847 -25.52 8.94 -3.92
C GLN A 847 -24.70 7.78 -3.34
N GLN A 848 -24.63 6.63 -4.02
CA GLN A 848 -23.82 5.48 -3.60
C GLN A 848 -22.32 5.81 -3.58
N ARG A 849 -21.82 6.55 -4.59
CA ARG A 849 -20.45 7.09 -4.61
C ARG A 849 -20.20 7.98 -3.39
N ASP A 850 -21.11 8.91 -3.10
CA ASP A 850 -20.94 9.88 -2.02
C ASP A 850 -21.04 9.21 -0.64
N GLU A 851 -21.85 8.16 -0.49
CA GLU A 851 -21.88 7.29 0.70
C GLU A 851 -20.59 6.46 0.84
N LEU A 852 -20.03 5.94 -0.26
CA LEU A 852 -18.75 5.23 -0.24
C LEU A 852 -17.57 6.16 0.11
N LEU A 853 -17.57 7.40 -0.38
CA LEU A 853 -16.59 8.42 -0.01
C LEU A 853 -16.73 8.82 1.48
N ALA A 854 -17.95 8.94 1.99
CA ALA A 854 -18.20 9.15 3.42
C ALA A 854 -17.71 7.97 4.28
N LYS A 855 -17.90 6.73 3.81
CA LYS A 855 -17.36 5.52 4.48
C LYS A 855 -15.84 5.46 4.43
N LEU A 856 -15.23 5.79 3.30
CA LEU A 856 -13.77 5.84 3.12
C LEU A 856 -13.15 6.86 4.08
N SER A 857 -13.64 8.11 4.06
CA SER A 857 -13.19 9.13 5.01
C SER A 857 -13.41 8.72 6.47
N ALA A 858 -14.51 8.03 6.81
CA ALA A 858 -14.74 7.50 8.16
C ALA A 858 -13.87 6.28 8.54
N CYS A 859 -13.17 5.66 7.59
CA CYS A 859 -12.12 4.67 7.81
C CYS A 859 -10.74 5.34 7.94
N GLU A 860 -10.39 6.26 7.04
CA GLU A 860 -9.17 7.10 7.15
C GLU A 860 -9.13 7.83 8.51
N ASP A 861 -10.27 8.37 8.93
CA ASP A 861 -10.46 9.07 10.21
C ASP A 861 -10.40 8.10 11.42
N ARG A 862 -10.56 6.79 11.21
CA ARG A 862 -10.27 5.75 12.23
C ARG A 862 -8.79 5.37 12.23
N GLU A 863 -8.18 5.20 11.07
CA GLU A 863 -6.75 4.88 10.94
C GLU A 863 -5.88 6.01 11.51
N LEU A 864 -6.20 7.28 11.24
CA LEU A 864 -5.53 8.43 11.84
C LEU A 864 -5.67 8.45 13.38
N LYS A 865 -6.83 8.04 13.93
CA LYS A 865 -7.03 7.91 15.38
C LYS A 865 -6.26 6.72 15.96
N GLN A 866 -6.15 5.61 15.24
CA GLN A 866 -5.32 4.45 15.64
C GLN A 866 -3.83 4.77 15.57
N LEU A 867 -3.36 5.44 14.52
CA LEU A 867 -1.99 5.95 14.40
C LEU A 867 -1.65 6.91 15.53
N ALA A 868 -2.51 7.89 15.83
CA ALA A 868 -2.34 8.79 16.96
C ALA A 868 -2.31 8.04 18.31
N ALA A 869 -3.14 7.01 18.49
CA ALA A 869 -3.12 6.15 19.68
C ALA A 869 -1.82 5.33 19.77
N LEU A 870 -1.32 4.78 18.66
CA LEU A 870 -0.04 4.08 18.58
C LEU A 870 1.14 5.01 18.87
N THR A 871 1.17 6.22 18.33
CA THR A 871 2.18 7.24 18.67
C THR A 871 2.12 7.63 20.14
N ASN A 872 0.93 7.83 20.70
CA ASN A 872 0.78 8.10 22.14
C ASN A 872 1.28 6.93 23.01
N LEU A 873 0.99 5.67 22.62
CA LEU A 873 1.51 4.48 23.29
C LEU A 873 3.03 4.34 23.12
N GLN A 874 3.58 4.69 21.95
CA GLN A 874 5.02 4.69 21.70
C GLN A 874 5.74 5.73 22.58
N CYS A 875 5.23 6.96 22.65
CA CYS A 875 5.79 7.99 23.55
C CYS A 875 5.63 7.62 25.03
N ALA A 876 4.53 6.97 25.42
CA ALA A 876 4.35 6.46 26.79
C ALA A 876 5.31 5.29 27.11
N LEU A 877 5.59 4.41 26.15
CA LEU A 877 6.58 3.33 26.27
C LEU A 877 8.00 3.89 26.32
N GLU A 878 8.33 4.86 25.48
CA GLU A 878 9.62 5.57 25.48
C GLU A 878 9.83 6.31 26.81
N GLN A 879 8.82 7.03 27.30
CA GLN A 879 8.88 7.64 28.64
C GLN A 879 9.08 6.58 29.72
N PHE A 880 8.33 5.47 29.71
CA PHE A 880 8.47 4.41 30.72
C PHE A 880 9.81 3.65 30.64
N GLN A 881 10.44 3.60 29.45
CA GLN A 881 11.81 3.11 29.28
C GLN A 881 12.83 4.10 29.83
N ASN A 882 12.70 5.39 29.50
CA ASN A 882 13.59 6.45 30.00
C ASN A 882 13.50 6.62 31.53
N ASP A 883 12.29 6.60 32.10
CA ASP A 883 12.05 6.64 33.55
C ASP A 883 12.69 5.43 34.25
N LYS A 884 12.61 4.23 33.64
CA LYS A 884 13.27 3.02 34.14
C LYS A 884 14.79 3.07 34.03
N GLU A 885 15.33 3.54 32.90
CA GLU A 885 16.77 3.69 32.72
C GLU A 885 17.32 4.68 33.76
N HIS A 886 16.59 5.78 34.02
CA HIS A 886 16.95 6.73 35.07
C HIS A 886 16.86 6.14 36.48
N ASP A 887 15.85 5.33 36.80
CA ASP A 887 15.77 4.61 38.07
C ASP A 887 16.93 3.60 38.24
N ILE A 888 17.33 2.93 37.15
CA ILE A 888 18.49 2.03 37.09
C ILE A 888 19.80 2.82 37.27
N GLU A 889 19.94 3.98 36.64
CA GLU A 889 21.07 4.90 36.87
C GLU A 889 21.14 5.34 38.33
N LEU A 890 20.02 5.80 38.91
CA LEU A 890 19.95 6.25 40.31
C LEU A 890 20.26 5.11 41.29
N ALA A 891 19.74 3.90 41.04
CA ALA A 891 20.09 2.71 41.82
C ALA A 891 21.58 2.38 41.69
N THR A 892 22.13 2.40 40.48
CA THR A 892 23.55 2.17 40.21
C THR A 892 24.44 3.22 40.86
N GLN A 893 24.04 4.50 40.86
CA GLN A 893 24.74 5.58 41.56
C GLN A 893 24.70 5.41 43.09
N ARG A 894 23.57 4.96 43.66
CA ARG A 894 23.47 4.61 45.09
C ARG A 894 24.43 3.47 45.44
N ILE A 895 24.41 2.38 44.67
CA ILE A 895 25.30 1.23 44.86
C ILE A 895 26.78 1.63 44.72
N ARG A 896 27.14 2.44 43.71
CA ARG A 896 28.51 2.97 43.55
C ARG A 896 28.94 3.83 44.74
N LYS A 897 28.07 4.70 45.27
CA LYS A 897 28.35 5.53 46.46
C LYS A 897 28.52 4.67 47.72
N GLU A 898 27.69 3.65 47.91
CA GLU A 898 27.79 2.76 49.07
C GLU A 898 29.02 1.84 48.99
N MET A 899 29.36 1.35 47.79
CA MET A 899 30.63 0.62 47.53
C MET A 899 31.85 1.51 47.79
N GLN A 900 31.83 2.78 47.38
CA GLN A 900 32.89 3.74 47.70
C GLN A 900 33.00 3.95 49.22
N LEU A 901 31.89 4.17 49.93
CA LEU A 901 31.88 4.30 51.39
C LEU A 901 32.37 3.03 52.11
N GLN A 902 32.18 1.83 51.53
CA GLN A 902 32.76 0.59 52.05
C GLN A 902 34.27 0.50 51.78
N LEU A 903 34.75 0.92 50.61
CA LEU A 903 36.19 1.04 50.30
C LEU A 903 36.88 2.07 51.21
N ASP A 904 36.28 3.23 51.43
CA ASP A 904 36.82 4.29 52.30
C ASP A 904 36.90 3.80 53.75
N LYS A 905 35.88 3.09 54.25
CA LYS A 905 35.90 2.42 55.55
C LYS A 905 36.95 1.32 55.62
N GLN A 906 37.11 0.52 54.57
CA GLN A 906 38.13 -0.52 54.50
C GLN A 906 39.54 0.09 54.53
N GLY A 907 39.75 1.21 53.84
CA GLY A 907 40.99 1.99 53.89
C GLY A 907 41.27 2.58 55.27
N ALA A 908 40.26 3.16 55.93
CA ALA A 908 40.38 3.64 57.32
C ALA A 908 40.77 2.51 58.28
N ILE A 909 40.08 1.36 58.23
CA ILE A 909 40.40 0.18 59.04
C ILE A 909 41.80 -0.37 58.71
N GLN A 910 42.24 -0.33 57.44
CA GLN A 910 43.62 -0.70 57.08
C GLN A 910 44.66 0.27 57.66
N MET A 911 44.38 1.57 57.70
CA MET A 911 45.25 2.55 58.38
C MET A 911 45.26 2.36 59.90
N GLU A 912 44.12 2.07 60.53
CA GLU A 912 44.05 1.71 61.96
C GLU A 912 44.84 0.45 62.27
N VAL A 913 44.70 -0.60 61.45
CA VAL A 913 45.47 -1.84 61.58
C VAL A 913 46.97 -1.60 61.37
N ALA A 914 47.37 -0.76 60.41
CA ALA A 914 48.76 -0.38 60.21
C ALA A 914 49.32 0.42 61.40
N GLY A 915 48.54 1.37 61.95
CA GLY A 915 48.90 2.14 63.14
C GLY A 915 49.03 1.25 64.39
N LEU A 916 48.11 0.30 64.58
CA LEU A 916 48.20 -0.70 65.67
C LEU A 916 49.38 -1.65 65.48
N GLN A 917 49.71 -2.05 64.24
CA GLN A 917 50.92 -2.83 63.95
C GLN A 917 52.19 -2.02 64.24
N GLN A 918 52.23 -0.73 63.91
CA GLN A 918 53.34 0.16 64.26
C GLN A 918 53.47 0.31 65.78
N GLN A 919 52.38 0.62 66.50
CA GLN A 919 52.38 0.69 67.97
C GLN A 919 52.82 -0.63 68.61
N LEU A 920 52.42 -1.77 68.04
CA LEU A 920 52.86 -3.09 68.49
C LEU A 920 54.35 -3.32 68.20
N ALA A 921 54.87 -2.86 67.06
CA ALA A 921 56.30 -2.93 66.73
C ALA A 921 57.14 -2.04 67.65
N GLU A 922 56.69 -0.80 67.90
CA GLU A 922 57.30 0.15 68.83
C GLU A 922 57.27 -0.37 70.28
N ALA A 923 56.14 -0.92 70.73
CA ALA A 923 56.03 -1.56 72.04
C ALA A 923 56.95 -2.79 72.16
N ASN A 924 57.10 -3.59 71.10
CA ASN A 924 58.06 -4.70 71.06
C ASN A 924 59.52 -4.21 71.01
N GLN A 925 59.80 -3.05 70.42
CA GLN A 925 61.13 -2.43 70.45
C GLN A 925 61.44 -1.85 71.85
N GLY A 926 60.46 -1.21 72.47
CA GLY A 926 60.51 -0.75 73.87
C GLY A 926 60.69 -1.91 74.85
N LEU A 927 59.99 -3.03 74.66
CA LEU A 927 60.16 -4.24 75.46
C LEU A 927 61.57 -4.83 75.32
N ARG A 928 62.14 -4.86 74.10
CA ARG A 928 63.54 -5.27 73.87
C ARG A 928 64.56 -4.28 74.45
N ALA A 929 64.23 -2.98 74.49
CA ALA A 929 65.06 -1.98 75.17
C ALA A 929 64.99 -2.14 76.70
N ALA A 930 63.80 -2.39 77.26
CA ALA A 930 63.60 -2.68 78.68
C ALA A 930 64.27 -3.99 79.13
N ALA A 931 64.26 -5.02 78.29
CA ALA A 931 65.03 -6.24 78.51
C ALA A 931 66.54 -5.94 78.59
N ARG A 932 67.11 -5.25 77.59
CA ARG A 932 68.53 -4.83 77.60
C ARG A 932 68.90 -3.95 78.80
N LEU A 933 67.99 -3.06 79.23
CA LEU A 933 68.19 -2.24 80.43
C LEU A 933 68.10 -3.08 81.72
N SER A 934 67.32 -4.16 81.72
CA SER A 934 67.27 -5.13 82.82
C SER A 934 68.55 -5.96 82.88
N ASP A 935 69.07 -6.43 81.74
CA ASP A 935 70.37 -7.11 81.64
C ASP A 935 71.50 -6.20 82.16
N GLN A 936 71.50 -4.92 81.75
CA GLN A 936 72.46 -3.92 82.23
C GLN A 936 72.31 -3.60 83.72
N LEU A 937 71.07 -3.54 84.24
CA LEU A 937 70.81 -3.36 85.66
C LEU A 937 71.32 -4.56 86.46
N GLU A 938 71.10 -5.79 85.99
CA GLU A 938 71.57 -7.00 86.67
C GLU A 938 73.11 -7.04 86.69
N LEU A 939 73.78 -6.75 85.57
CA LEU A 939 75.24 -6.61 85.53
C LEU A 939 75.75 -5.49 86.46
N GLY A 940 75.04 -4.37 86.53
CA GLY A 940 75.31 -3.30 87.50
C GLY A 940 75.13 -3.74 88.95
N GLN A 941 74.12 -4.58 89.22
CA GLN A 941 73.79 -5.06 90.56
C GLN A 941 74.74 -6.20 91.01
N GLN A 942 75.18 -7.05 90.08
CA GLN A 942 76.25 -8.03 90.29
C GLN A 942 77.60 -7.34 90.57
N THR A 943 77.96 -6.30 89.80
CA THR A 943 79.20 -5.53 90.07
C THR A 943 79.13 -4.73 91.37
N ILE A 944 77.98 -4.18 91.74
CA ILE A 944 77.75 -3.59 93.08
C ILE A 944 77.88 -4.63 94.20
N ALA A 945 77.45 -5.88 93.98
CA ALA A 945 77.64 -6.95 94.96
C ALA A 945 79.13 -7.29 95.15
N VAL A 946 79.86 -7.52 94.06
CA VAL A 946 81.32 -7.79 94.11
C VAL A 946 82.08 -6.65 94.79
N LEU A 947 81.75 -5.39 94.48
CA LEU A 947 82.38 -4.22 95.13
C LEU A 947 82.03 -4.11 96.62
N ARG A 948 80.87 -4.61 97.06
CA ARG A 948 80.52 -4.69 98.50
C ARG A 948 81.31 -5.78 99.20
N ASP A 949 81.45 -6.95 98.59
CA ASP A 949 82.24 -8.05 99.14
C ASP A 949 83.73 -7.67 99.23
N GLU A 950 84.26 -6.94 98.24
CA GLU A 950 85.62 -6.38 98.27
C GLU A 950 85.77 -5.30 99.36
N VAL A 951 84.80 -4.41 99.53
CA VAL A 951 84.79 -3.43 100.64
C VAL A 951 84.72 -4.11 102.01
N GLU A 952 83.95 -5.19 102.18
CA GLU A 952 83.89 -5.92 103.45
C GLU A 952 85.19 -6.69 103.72
N SER A 953 85.78 -7.29 102.68
CA SER A 953 87.12 -7.89 102.74
C SER A 953 88.20 -6.87 103.16
N LEU A 954 88.15 -5.65 102.62
CA LEU A 954 89.05 -4.55 103.00
C LEU A 954 88.81 -4.05 104.44
N LYS A 955 87.56 -4.02 104.92
CA LYS A 955 87.28 -3.75 106.35
C LYS A 955 87.83 -4.85 107.24
N GLU A 956 87.63 -6.13 106.89
CA GLU A 956 88.20 -7.26 107.64
C GLU A 956 89.73 -7.18 107.68
N ALA A 957 90.38 -6.79 106.58
CA ALA A 957 91.82 -6.60 106.52
C ALA A 957 92.28 -5.45 107.44
N ASN A 958 91.59 -4.31 107.44
CA ASN A 958 91.87 -3.20 108.36
C ASN A 958 91.65 -3.58 109.82
N ALA A 959 90.56 -4.28 110.16
CA ALA A 959 90.30 -4.74 111.53
C ALA A 959 91.40 -5.70 112.04
N LYS A 960 91.93 -6.57 111.18
CA LYS A 960 93.08 -7.44 111.48
C LYS A 960 94.37 -6.64 111.66
N LEU A 961 94.58 -5.56 110.90
CA LEU A 961 95.71 -4.65 111.05
C LEU A 961 95.62 -3.85 112.37
N GLU A 962 94.47 -3.26 112.70
CA GLU A 962 94.23 -2.56 113.98
C GLU A 962 94.44 -3.48 115.19
N GLN A 963 93.96 -4.74 115.12
CA GLN A 963 94.23 -5.74 116.14
C GLN A 963 95.74 -6.02 116.29
N SER A 964 96.48 -6.13 115.19
CA SER A 964 97.94 -6.32 115.23
C SER A 964 98.68 -5.11 115.81
N LEU A 965 98.23 -3.89 115.51
CA LEU A 965 98.80 -2.63 116.00
C LEU A 965 98.67 -2.53 117.53
N SER A 966 97.45 -2.73 118.05
CA SER A 966 97.18 -2.67 119.50
C SER A 966 98.00 -3.67 120.33
N SER A 967 98.28 -4.86 119.78
CA SER A 967 99.13 -5.87 120.42
C SER A 967 100.61 -5.48 120.49
N SER A 968 101.08 -4.64 119.57
CA SER A 968 102.45 -4.11 119.57
C SER A 968 102.59 -2.92 120.52
N GLU A 969 101.63 -2.00 120.50
CA GLU A 969 101.65 -0.76 121.31
C GLU A 969 101.65 -1.03 122.81
N SER A 970 100.82 -1.97 123.27
CA SER A 970 100.72 -2.37 124.70
C SER A 970 102.01 -3.00 125.28
N SER A 971 103.01 -3.30 124.45
CA SER A 971 104.21 -4.05 124.85
C SER A 971 105.43 -3.18 125.20
N GLN A 972 105.41 -1.86 124.96
CA GLN A 972 106.64 -1.03 125.00
C GLN A 972 106.66 0.16 125.99
N SER A 973 105.52 0.68 126.46
CA SER A 973 105.47 1.93 127.26
C SER A 973 106.08 1.82 128.66
N ASP A 974 105.49 0.98 129.53
CA ASP A 974 105.67 0.94 131.00
C ASP A 974 107.11 0.83 131.54
N LYS A 975 108.09 0.48 130.71
CA LYS A 975 109.48 0.22 131.12
C LYS A 975 110.45 1.37 130.84
N ILE A 976 110.12 2.30 129.94
CA ILE A 976 111.08 3.31 129.47
C ILE A 976 111.17 4.49 130.46
N ASP A 977 110.02 5.07 130.83
CA ASP A 977 109.93 6.38 131.50
C ASP A 977 110.64 6.42 132.86
N LYS A 978 110.49 5.36 133.68
CA LYS A 978 111.15 5.25 135.00
C LYS A 978 112.67 5.24 134.92
N SER A 979 113.26 4.82 133.80
CA SER A 979 114.71 4.87 133.58
C SER A 979 115.18 6.23 133.06
N LEU A 980 114.38 6.85 132.19
CA LEU A 980 114.68 8.11 131.54
C LEU A 980 114.66 9.28 132.54
N ILE A 981 113.58 9.41 133.31
CA ILE A 981 113.38 10.48 134.31
C ILE A 981 114.49 10.48 135.36
N LYS A 982 114.88 9.29 135.87
CA LYS A 982 115.97 9.15 136.84
C LYS A 982 117.32 9.63 136.28
N SER A 983 117.55 9.46 134.98
CA SER A 983 118.79 9.82 134.31
C SER A 983 118.89 11.33 134.06
N LEU A 984 117.80 11.97 133.61
CA LEU A 984 117.76 13.43 133.38
C LEU A 984 117.94 14.23 134.69
N LEU A 985 117.33 13.78 135.79
CA LEU A 985 117.42 14.49 137.08
C LEU A 985 118.85 14.52 137.62
N ILE A 986 119.62 13.44 137.46
CA ILE A 986 121.03 13.37 137.85
C ILE A 986 121.89 14.31 136.99
N GLY A 987 121.65 14.37 135.68
CA GLY A 987 122.36 15.29 134.78
C GLY A 987 122.21 16.76 135.15
N TYR A 988 121.03 17.18 135.60
CA TYR A 988 120.75 18.57 135.99
C TYR A 988 121.52 19.02 137.24
N VAL A 989 121.71 18.12 138.22
CA VAL A 989 122.36 18.43 139.50
C VAL A 989 123.89 18.40 139.41
N VAL A 990 124.46 17.59 138.49
CA VAL A 990 125.91 17.35 138.43
C VAL A 990 126.66 18.29 137.46
N SER A 991 126.03 18.84 136.40
CA SER A 991 126.73 19.78 135.51
C SER A 991 126.90 21.18 136.14
N GLY A 992 128.13 21.70 136.09
CA GLY A 992 128.51 23.03 136.60
C GLY A 992 128.41 24.17 135.58
N HIS A 993 127.99 23.92 134.33
CA HIS A 993 127.94 24.94 133.28
C HIS A 993 126.51 25.45 132.99
N ALA A 994 126.40 26.73 132.61
CA ALA A 994 125.10 27.40 132.44
C ALA A 994 124.36 27.00 131.16
N GLY A 995 125.08 26.68 130.08
CA GLY A 995 124.49 26.26 128.80
C GLY A 995 123.77 24.91 128.88
N ASP A 996 124.45 23.90 129.42
CA ASP A 996 123.90 22.54 129.59
C ASP A 996 122.60 22.54 130.39
N LYS A 997 122.49 23.40 131.41
CA LYS A 997 121.27 23.51 132.23
C LYS A 997 120.06 23.97 131.43
N GLN A 998 120.24 24.84 130.43
CA GLN A 998 119.15 25.22 129.52
C GLN A 998 118.85 24.14 128.47
N GLN A 999 119.87 23.41 127.99
CA GLN A 999 119.69 22.28 127.09
C GLN A 999 118.89 21.15 127.77
N VAL A 1000 119.25 20.82 129.02
CA VAL A 1000 118.56 19.84 129.86
C VAL A 1000 117.16 20.33 130.25
N LEU A 1001 116.97 21.62 130.61
CA LEU A 1001 115.63 22.18 130.87
C LEU A 1001 114.71 22.08 129.65
N ARG A 1002 115.21 22.34 128.45
CA ARG A 1002 114.44 22.19 127.20
C ARG A 1002 114.04 20.73 126.97
N MET A 1003 114.95 19.79 127.20
CA MET A 1003 114.70 18.35 127.07
C MET A 1003 113.79 17.80 128.18
N ILE A 1004 113.80 18.39 129.38
CA ILE A 1004 112.83 18.12 130.44
C ILE A 1004 111.44 18.66 130.03
N SER A 1005 111.36 19.87 129.47
CA SER A 1005 110.09 20.48 129.07
C SER A 1005 109.34 19.72 127.97
N SER A 1006 110.07 19.01 127.10
CA SER A 1006 109.51 18.15 126.03
C SER A 1006 109.31 16.68 126.44
N VAL A 1007 109.53 16.35 127.72
CA VAL A 1007 109.29 15.01 128.30
C VAL A 1007 108.26 15.09 129.45
N LEU A 1008 107.87 16.30 129.85
CA LEU A 1008 106.87 16.61 130.88
C LEU A 1008 105.77 17.57 130.36
N ASP A 1009 105.68 17.76 129.03
CA ASP A 1009 104.68 18.58 128.33
C ASP A 1009 104.34 19.92 129.00
N PHE A 1010 105.36 20.75 129.25
CA PHE A 1010 105.13 22.09 129.80
C PHE A 1010 104.27 22.94 128.86
N ASN A 1011 103.28 23.62 129.43
CA ASN A 1011 102.30 24.40 128.69
C ASN A 1011 102.95 25.67 128.08
N ALA A 1012 102.36 26.24 127.03
CA ALA A 1012 102.93 27.37 126.28
C ALA A 1012 103.34 28.56 127.17
N GLN A 1013 102.54 28.89 128.20
CA GLN A 1013 102.83 29.97 129.15
C GLN A 1013 103.96 29.64 130.15
N GLU A 1014 104.34 28.37 130.27
CA GLU A 1014 105.45 27.90 131.09
C GLU A 1014 106.73 27.84 130.24
N SER A 1015 106.65 27.43 128.96
CA SER A 1015 107.74 27.57 128.00
C SER A 1015 108.10 29.03 127.70
N ASP A 1016 107.15 29.96 127.72
CA ASP A 1016 107.43 31.40 127.57
C ASP A 1016 108.20 31.97 128.76
N LYS A 1017 107.92 31.50 129.99
CA LYS A 1017 108.74 31.85 131.18
C LYS A 1017 110.16 31.26 131.13
N VAL A 1018 110.40 30.29 130.25
CA VAL A 1018 111.69 29.65 129.97
C VAL A 1018 112.29 30.13 128.63
N GLY A 1019 111.60 31.04 127.91
CA GLY A 1019 112.14 31.85 126.82
C GLY A 1019 112.25 31.19 125.44
N LEU A 1020 111.36 30.26 125.09
CA LEU A 1020 111.52 29.40 123.90
C LEU A 1020 110.20 29.13 123.12
N ASN A 1021 109.91 29.90 122.05
CA ASN A 1021 109.36 29.40 120.76
C ASN A 1021 109.02 30.47 119.69
N LYS A 1022 109.24 30.15 118.40
CA LYS A 1022 108.51 30.68 117.20
C LYS A 1022 109.05 30.12 115.85
N PRO A 1023 108.29 29.27 115.13
CA PRO A 1023 108.50 29.07 113.69
C PRO A 1023 107.20 28.87 112.86
N GLN A 1024 107.32 28.35 111.62
CA GLN A 1024 106.35 28.40 110.53
C GLN A 1024 106.53 27.18 109.57
N SER A 1025 105.48 26.84 108.80
CA SER A 1025 105.52 26.29 107.43
C SER A 1025 105.59 24.76 107.17
N SER A 1026 104.99 24.39 106.03
CA SER A 1026 105.20 23.16 105.24
C SER A 1026 104.64 21.86 105.88
N TRP A 1027 104.51 20.71 105.22
CA TRP A 1027 105.03 20.19 103.94
C TRP A 1027 104.17 18.99 103.46
N LEU A 1028 103.95 18.86 102.15
CA LEU A 1028 104.11 17.63 101.33
C LEU A 1028 103.43 17.80 99.96
N GLY A 1029 103.96 17.13 98.94
CA GLY A 1029 103.41 17.12 97.58
C GLY A 1029 104.33 16.40 96.59
N SER A 1030 103.94 16.44 95.31
CA SER A 1030 104.60 15.83 94.14
C SER A 1030 104.38 14.32 93.93
N ILE A 1031 103.55 14.03 92.91
CA ILE A 1031 103.53 12.91 91.94
C ILE A 1031 102.10 13.01 91.33
N LEU A 1032 101.82 13.85 90.31
CA LEU A 1032 102.33 13.90 88.92
C LEU A 1032 101.91 12.64 88.12
N GLY A 1033 100.99 12.69 87.14
CA GLY A 1033 100.10 13.77 86.69
C GLY A 1033 99.62 13.53 85.24
N GLY A 1034 98.43 14.01 84.84
CA GLY A 1034 97.99 13.93 83.43
C GLY A 1034 96.53 14.28 83.14
N VAL A 1035 96.32 15.32 82.32
CA VAL A 1035 95.12 15.66 81.51
C VAL A 1035 93.75 15.68 82.24
N GLY A 1036 93.25 16.89 82.58
CA GLY A 1036 91.83 17.08 82.90
C GLY A 1036 91.48 18.30 83.76
N SER A 1037 91.34 19.48 83.16
CA SER A 1037 90.59 20.62 83.74
C SER A 1037 89.19 20.65 83.10
N THR A 1038 88.06 20.43 83.77
CA THR A 1038 87.70 20.45 85.21
C THR A 1038 87.93 21.79 85.91
N SER A 1039 86.83 22.33 86.44
CA SER A 1039 86.76 23.27 87.57
C SER A 1039 85.31 23.32 88.03
N GLY A 1040 85.09 23.32 89.34
CA GLY A 1040 83.77 23.40 89.98
C GLY A 1040 83.95 23.81 91.44
N ALA A 1041 82.84 23.84 92.21
CA ALA A 1041 82.74 24.38 93.58
C ALA A 1041 82.80 25.94 93.62
N THR A 1042 82.08 26.66 94.49
CA THR A 1042 81.02 26.25 95.45
C THR A 1042 80.16 27.46 95.87
N THR A 1043 78.93 27.18 96.33
CA THR A 1043 78.12 27.99 97.28
C THR A 1043 77.95 29.51 97.05
N GLY A 1044 76.72 29.97 96.78
CA GLY A 1044 76.40 31.39 96.95
C GLY A 1044 75.03 31.85 96.42
N SER A 1045 74.45 32.82 97.13
CA SER A 1045 73.16 33.48 96.93
C SER A 1045 72.84 34.02 95.51
N SER A 1046 71.56 33.91 95.13
CA SER A 1046 70.73 34.90 94.39
C SER A 1046 71.37 35.86 93.35
N ASN A 1047 70.86 35.80 92.11
CA ASN A 1047 70.90 36.84 91.05
C ASN A 1047 72.32 37.25 90.56
N GLN A 1048 72.56 37.52 89.27
CA GLN A 1048 71.67 38.15 88.29
C GLN A 1048 72.13 37.85 86.84
N GLY A 1049 71.19 37.58 85.93
CA GLY A 1049 71.35 37.83 84.49
C GLY A 1049 72.06 36.77 83.62
N GLN A 1050 71.42 35.61 83.36
CA GLN A 1050 71.72 34.83 82.14
C GLN A 1050 70.60 33.87 81.63
N ASN A 1051 69.39 33.89 82.19
CA ASN A 1051 68.36 32.88 81.89
C ASN A 1051 67.55 33.12 80.61
N ASP A 1052 67.51 34.37 80.10
CA ASP A 1052 66.57 34.75 79.04
C ASP A 1052 66.89 34.06 77.69
N ASN A 1053 68.18 33.88 77.39
CA ASN A 1053 68.65 33.43 76.08
C ASN A 1053 68.54 31.90 75.84
N LEU A 1054 68.17 31.11 76.85
CA LEU A 1054 67.87 29.67 76.68
C LEU A 1054 66.37 29.39 76.69
N VAL A 1055 65.60 30.10 77.53
CA VAL A 1055 64.13 29.99 77.51
C VAL A 1055 63.58 30.57 76.20
N GLN A 1056 64.15 31.67 75.69
CA GLN A 1056 63.78 32.19 74.37
C GLN A 1056 64.11 31.20 73.24
N ALA A 1057 65.22 30.46 73.33
CA ALA A 1057 65.54 29.39 72.36
C ALA A 1057 64.56 28.20 72.46
N PHE A 1058 64.09 27.85 73.66
CA PHE A 1058 63.12 26.76 73.86
C PHE A 1058 61.70 27.14 73.43
N VAL A 1059 61.29 28.39 73.67
CA VAL A 1059 60.02 28.94 73.15
C VAL A 1059 60.06 29.06 71.63
N GLN A 1060 61.16 29.56 71.06
CA GLN A 1060 61.31 29.68 69.61
C GLN A 1060 61.43 28.31 68.90
N PHE A 1061 61.87 27.26 69.61
CA PHE A 1061 61.77 25.87 69.13
C PHE A 1061 60.31 25.39 69.09
N LEU A 1062 59.56 25.58 70.17
CA LEU A 1062 58.13 25.22 70.22
C LEU A 1062 57.26 26.03 69.24
N GLU A 1063 57.61 27.29 69.00
CA GLU A 1063 56.96 28.16 68.00
C GLU A 1063 57.28 27.76 66.55
N GLN A 1064 58.46 27.14 66.30
CA GLN A 1064 58.83 26.59 65.00
C GLN A 1064 58.19 25.22 64.72
N GLU A 1065 57.86 24.43 65.75
CA GLU A 1065 57.25 23.10 65.58
C GLU A 1065 55.71 23.13 65.49
N SER A 1066 55.07 24.27 65.83
CA SER A 1066 53.60 24.37 65.94
C SER A 1066 52.86 25.02 64.76
N GLN A 1067 53.48 25.20 63.58
CA GLN A 1067 52.80 25.71 62.37
C GLN A 1067 52.94 24.75 61.17
N PRO A 1068 51.84 24.32 60.53
CA PRO A 1068 51.90 23.41 59.39
C PRO A 1068 52.22 24.15 58.08
N GLN A 1069 53.47 24.08 57.62
CA GLN A 1069 53.87 24.45 56.26
C GLN A 1069 54.78 23.39 55.62
N VAL A 1070 54.55 23.12 54.33
CA VAL A 1070 55.06 21.92 53.65
C VAL A 1070 56.03 22.28 52.52
N SER A 1071 57.34 22.26 52.78
CA SER A 1071 58.36 22.08 51.72
C SER A 1071 59.80 21.86 52.22
N VAL A 1072 60.34 20.64 52.02
CA VAL A 1072 61.79 20.32 51.91
C VAL A 1072 61.83 19.19 50.86
N GLN A 1073 62.39 19.36 49.65
CA GLN A 1073 63.82 19.31 49.28
C GLN A 1073 64.54 18.01 49.72
N SER A 1074 65.49 17.42 48.99
CA SER A 1074 65.85 17.49 47.56
C SER A 1074 66.76 16.30 47.18
N ARG A 1075 66.95 16.07 45.87
CA ARG A 1075 67.99 15.20 45.23
C ARG A 1075 69.41 15.41 45.82
N PRO A 1076 70.38 14.45 45.69
CA PRO A 1076 70.64 13.66 44.47
C PRO A 1076 71.19 12.21 44.54
N THR A 1077 70.83 11.45 43.51
CA THR A 1077 71.67 10.63 42.59
C THR A 1077 73.06 10.12 43.03
N LEU A 1078 73.28 8.79 42.99
CA LEU A 1078 74.25 8.13 42.07
C LEU A 1078 74.31 6.57 42.20
N LEU A 1079 74.93 5.94 41.18
CA LEU A 1079 75.22 4.51 40.93
C LEU A 1079 74.11 3.66 40.24
N SER A 1080 74.43 2.76 39.29
CA SER A 1080 75.57 2.70 38.33
C SER A 1080 75.47 1.50 37.37
N ILE A 1081 76.07 1.63 36.17
CA ILE A 1081 76.83 0.59 35.41
C ILE A 1081 76.07 -0.67 34.90
N ALA A 1082 76.26 -1.14 33.65
CA ALA A 1082 76.82 -0.53 32.43
C ALA A 1082 76.59 -1.41 31.19
N GLY A 1083 76.61 -0.80 29.99
CA GLY A 1083 76.91 -1.46 28.70
C GLY A 1083 75.77 -2.28 28.09
N GLN A 1084 75.70 -2.52 26.78
CA GLN A 1084 76.49 -2.16 25.58
C GLN A 1084 75.51 -2.26 24.37
N VAL A 1085 75.67 -1.79 23.12
CA VAL A 1085 76.57 -0.93 22.32
C VAL A 1085 75.90 -0.83 20.91
N THR A 1086 75.88 0.37 20.31
CA THR A 1086 75.69 0.71 18.86
C THR A 1086 74.47 0.25 18.05
N ASP A 1087 74.20 1.05 17.00
CA ASP A 1087 73.43 0.75 15.78
C ASP A 1087 71.92 0.46 15.96
N GLY A 1088 71.09 0.65 14.93
CA GLY A 1088 71.39 1.15 13.58
C GLY A 1088 70.28 0.76 12.62
N ALA A 1089 70.43 1.14 11.34
CA ALA A 1089 69.39 0.93 10.34
C ALA A 1089 69.15 -0.55 10.00
N THR A 1090 67.87 -0.92 9.90
CA THR A 1090 67.28 -1.86 8.93
C THR A 1090 67.75 -3.33 8.85
N GLY A 1091 66.77 -4.24 8.90
CA GLY A 1091 66.81 -5.52 8.17
C GLY A 1091 67.06 -6.78 9.01
N THR A 1092 66.89 -7.99 8.46
CA THR A 1092 66.29 -8.34 7.14
C THR A 1092 65.99 -9.84 7.06
N SER A 1093 64.74 -10.24 6.82
CA SER A 1093 64.37 -11.58 6.34
C SER A 1093 62.85 -11.70 6.03
N ALA A 1094 62.38 -12.50 5.07
CA ALA A 1094 63.03 -13.04 3.88
C ALA A 1094 62.02 -13.63 2.85
N SER A 1095 61.76 -12.95 1.74
CA SER A 1095 61.24 -13.44 0.43
C SER A 1095 61.12 -12.21 -0.51
N ALA A 1096 61.72 -12.15 -1.72
CA ALA A 1096 61.50 -12.95 -2.95
C ALA A 1096 60.10 -12.71 -3.56
N SER A 1097 59.92 -12.22 -4.80
CA SER A 1097 60.83 -11.70 -5.86
C SER A 1097 60.03 -10.78 -6.85
N SER A 1098 60.48 -10.24 -8.00
CA SER A 1098 61.68 -10.46 -8.84
C SER A 1098 61.99 -9.27 -9.79
N SER A 1099 63.28 -8.89 -9.88
CA SER A 1099 64.07 -8.39 -11.04
C SER A 1099 63.42 -7.63 -12.24
N ALA A 1100 63.72 -6.31 -12.30
CA ALA A 1100 64.31 -5.53 -13.43
C ALA A 1100 63.59 -5.26 -14.79
N ALA A 1101 63.58 -3.96 -15.17
CA ALA A 1101 63.99 -3.47 -16.50
C ALA A 1101 64.43 -1.96 -16.47
N MET A 1102 64.96 -1.47 -17.60
CA MET A 1102 65.72 -0.21 -17.84
C MET A 1102 64.91 1.14 -17.78
N PRO A 1103 65.56 2.34 -17.83
CA PRO A 1103 65.00 3.61 -17.30
C PRO A 1103 64.97 4.85 -18.24
N ALA A 1104 64.25 5.92 -17.84
CA ALA A 1104 64.47 7.36 -18.16
C ALA A 1104 63.44 8.29 -17.46
N VAL A 1105 63.63 9.59 -17.14
CA VAL A 1105 64.80 10.39 -16.68
C VAL A 1105 64.34 11.81 -16.22
N VAL A 1106 64.82 12.32 -15.06
CA VAL A 1106 65.03 13.76 -14.65
C VAL A 1106 63.84 14.78 -14.64
N ALA A 1107 63.78 15.87 -13.85
CA ALA A 1107 64.15 16.22 -12.45
C ALA A 1107 63.70 17.68 -12.08
N SER A 1108 63.83 18.05 -10.79
CA SER A 1108 64.26 19.39 -10.30
C SER A 1108 63.30 20.62 -10.21
N ALA A 1109 62.77 20.83 -9.00
CA ALA A 1109 62.90 22.04 -8.15
C ALA A 1109 62.22 23.41 -8.45
N ALA A 1110 62.09 24.18 -7.35
CA ALA A 1110 61.82 25.62 -7.19
C ALA A 1110 60.36 26.14 -7.24
N ALA A 1111 60.10 27.20 -6.44
CA ALA A 1111 58.89 28.01 -6.40
C ALA A 1111 59.22 29.46 -6.84
N PRO A 1112 58.24 30.24 -7.36
CA PRO A 1112 57.68 31.34 -6.56
C PRO A 1112 56.19 31.64 -6.85
N ALA A 1113 55.68 32.79 -6.38
CA ALA A 1113 54.36 33.37 -6.68
C ALA A 1113 54.51 34.72 -7.45
N PRO A 1114 53.57 35.70 -7.32
CA PRO A 1114 52.39 36.06 -8.15
C PRO A 1114 52.76 37.11 -9.27
N PRO A 1115 51.97 38.13 -9.74
CA PRO A 1115 50.52 38.49 -9.60
C PRO A 1115 49.76 39.06 -10.85
N ALA A 1116 48.42 38.93 -10.82
CA ALA A 1116 47.39 39.93 -11.22
C ALA A 1116 47.19 40.46 -12.68
N ALA A 1117 46.02 41.12 -12.86
CA ALA A 1117 45.55 41.98 -13.98
C ALA A 1117 44.95 41.28 -15.24
N ASN A 1118 44.01 41.86 -16.01
CA ASN A 1118 43.47 43.24 -16.03
C ASN A 1118 42.04 43.36 -16.66
N SER A 1119 41.31 44.45 -16.38
CA SER A 1119 40.20 45.08 -17.17
C SER A 1119 38.88 44.29 -17.43
N GLN A 1120 37.66 44.88 -17.57
CA GLN A 1120 37.22 46.30 -17.60
C GLN A 1120 35.70 46.53 -17.29
N SER A 1121 35.37 47.76 -16.86
CA SER A 1121 34.11 48.54 -17.01
C SER A 1121 32.72 48.07 -16.50
N HIS A 1122 32.19 48.91 -15.59
CA HIS A 1122 30.77 49.27 -15.28
C HIS A 1122 29.98 49.85 -16.50
N PRO A 1123 28.65 50.16 -16.46
CA PRO A 1123 27.87 50.62 -15.29
C PRO A 1123 26.36 50.27 -15.14
N SER A 1124 25.80 50.66 -13.97
CA SER A 1124 24.45 51.22 -13.67
C SER A 1124 23.16 50.66 -14.34
N ASP A 1125 22.00 50.58 -13.66
CA ASP A 1125 21.54 51.58 -12.67
C ASP A 1125 20.50 51.09 -11.62
N GLN A 1126 20.51 51.80 -10.48
CA GLN A 1126 19.48 52.04 -9.44
C GLN A 1126 18.65 50.92 -8.74
N THR A 1127 18.46 51.20 -7.44
CA THR A 1127 17.74 50.50 -6.34
C THR A 1127 16.32 51.13 -6.15
N PRO A 1128 15.41 50.74 -5.19
CA PRO A 1128 15.67 50.05 -3.90
C PRO A 1128 14.62 49.09 -3.29
N SER A 1129 15.03 48.46 -2.16
CA SER A 1129 14.23 47.98 -0.99
C SER A 1129 13.05 47.02 -1.22
N ASN A 1130 12.94 45.87 -0.56
CA ASN A 1130 13.21 45.60 0.86
C ASN A 1130 13.70 44.16 1.17
N ALA A 1131 14.35 43.99 2.33
CA ALA A 1131 14.56 42.72 3.05
C ALA A 1131 13.59 42.69 4.28
N PRO A 1132 13.54 41.67 5.19
CA PRO A 1132 14.45 40.56 5.50
C PRO A 1132 13.95 39.19 4.97
N GLN A 1133 14.73 38.10 4.85
CA GLN A 1133 15.72 37.44 5.73
C GLN A 1133 15.14 36.60 6.90
N SER A 1134 15.52 35.32 6.88
CA SER A 1134 15.19 34.25 7.82
C SER A 1134 15.86 34.42 9.19
N MET A 1135 15.22 33.91 10.25
CA MET A 1135 15.89 33.44 11.47
C MET A 1135 15.24 32.16 12.01
N LEU A 1136 16.08 31.19 12.38
CA LEU A 1136 15.79 30.14 13.37
C LEU A 1136 16.11 30.72 14.77
N LEU A 1137 15.38 30.29 15.83
CA LEU A 1137 15.96 29.62 17.02
C LEU A 1137 14.94 29.34 18.16
N SER A 1138 15.01 28.13 18.70
CA SER A 1138 14.91 27.71 20.13
C SER A 1138 13.89 28.31 21.13
N SER A 1139 12.94 27.45 21.54
CA SER A 1139 12.62 27.00 22.93
C SER A 1139 12.16 27.93 24.07
N ASN A 1140 11.05 27.53 24.70
CA ASN A 1140 10.66 27.60 26.13
C ASN A 1140 10.68 28.92 26.93
N GLU A 1141 9.49 29.33 27.39
CA GLU A 1141 9.30 29.84 28.77
C GLU A 1141 7.90 29.48 29.34
N PHE A 1142 7.77 29.46 30.68
CA PHE A 1142 6.53 29.22 31.46
C PHE A 1142 5.57 30.45 31.40
N ALA A 1143 4.29 30.45 31.81
CA ALA A 1143 3.36 29.50 32.45
C ALA A 1143 1.88 29.97 32.19
N PRO A 1144 0.83 29.17 32.51
CA PRO A 1144 -0.53 29.45 32.03
C PRO A 1144 -1.34 30.47 32.86
N THR A 1145 -2.16 31.28 32.17
CA THR A 1145 -3.23 32.10 32.78
C THR A 1145 -4.61 31.50 32.54
N ARG A 1146 -5.46 31.51 33.57
CA ARG A 1146 -6.81 30.92 33.55
C ARG A 1146 -7.82 31.95 32.99
N ASN A 1147 -8.63 31.57 31.99
CA ASN A 1147 -9.96 32.16 31.76
C ASN A 1147 -10.83 31.33 30.79
N SER A 1148 -11.42 30.25 31.30
CA SER A 1148 -12.36 29.38 30.57
C SER A 1148 -13.81 29.87 30.73
N SER A 1149 -14.27 30.78 29.86
CA SER A 1149 -15.67 31.31 29.97
C SER A 1149 -16.30 31.89 28.69
N SER A 1150 -15.76 31.67 27.48
CA SER A 1150 -16.24 32.36 26.26
C SER A 1150 -16.70 31.49 25.07
N ILE A 1151 -16.66 30.16 25.15
CA ILE A 1151 -16.95 29.26 23.99
C ILE A 1151 -18.28 28.51 24.14
N LEU A 1152 -18.93 28.56 25.31
CA LEU A 1152 -20.24 27.94 25.57
C LEU A 1152 -21.41 28.94 25.40
N LYS A 1153 -21.35 29.82 24.39
CA LYS A 1153 -22.41 30.82 24.16
C LYS A 1153 -22.89 30.98 22.72
N ASP A 1154 -22.08 30.59 21.73
CA ASP A 1154 -22.40 30.77 20.30
C ASP A 1154 -23.02 29.51 19.66
N ILE A 1155 -23.31 28.46 20.44
CA ILE A 1155 -23.90 27.18 19.98
C ILE A 1155 -25.35 27.01 20.47
N LEU A 1156 -25.97 28.09 20.97
CA LEU A 1156 -27.39 28.13 21.39
C LEU A 1156 -28.12 29.38 20.87
N SER A 1157 -27.66 29.95 19.76
CA SER A 1157 -28.29 31.13 19.14
C SER A 1157 -28.07 31.22 17.63
N ASP A 1158 -28.47 30.18 16.90
CA ASP A 1158 -29.13 30.37 15.59
C ASP A 1158 -30.16 29.24 15.38
N SER A 1159 -31.03 29.38 14.38
CA SER A 1159 -32.21 28.51 14.13
C SER A 1159 -32.25 27.93 12.72
#